data_AF-A0A9D9CSZ6-F1
#
_entry.id   AF-A0A9D9CSZ6-F1
#
_cell.length_a   1.000
_cell.length_b   1.000
_cell.length_c   1.000
_cell.angle_alpha   90.00
_cell.angle_beta   90.00
_cell.angle_gamma   90.00
#
_symmetry.space_group_name_H-M   'P 1'
#
loop_
_entity.id
_entity.type
_entity.pdbx_description
1 polymer ?
#
loop_
_entity_poly.entity_id
_entity_poly.type
_entity_poly.pdbx_seq_one_letter_code
_entity_poly.pdbx_strand_id
1 'polypeptide(L)'
;MIDNITIQRIKEAANIVDVVGDYVTLRRAGTSYKGLCPFHNEKTPSFIVTPSKNICKCFGCGGGGDSISFIMKMENLSYLDALRFLAKKFGITVVEKELTPEEKEQQTLRDKMLDANQWLQDYFEKTMRETQEGRSVGYQYFVHRGLREDIIKKFHLGYSPADYQAYTNAALSQGIKLEHLVALGATVNTGTRTYDKYAGRVMFPIHSISGKVVGFGARTLKADKNVAKYFNPPESEVYNKSENLYGIFYARQAIIKKQKCYVVEGYADVISMHQAGVENIVAPCGTALTTGQIRLLKRVLPSVGNTLADEKYVTMLYDGDSAGQHAAIKNGKLFLAEGLTVRVVTLPPEEDPDSFAQHNNADVVQKYLEENEQDYILFKSNVLLRESGTDPVKKAAAIKDMAETISVIEDPIKRDVYSKEIAPLFHTEQSIIMEYVGKIRRDAAAQKEKERLRGQTFRETPIVTPSGNGYNNQSQNNHNQGQTQVNQPIGGQQTNQPQNQQQYPDEHFIPDGYFDNHPGTTSQPQQGGNDIVDKFSEKYLATINKQYVYERELMCLIVNYGNKDVIIVEDKDKKTSEVLNVVNAVAYDFGKDEFEMSNSTFKLMLEEARKQLESNKNADIVKYFQNHADRTVNDAINSILADDMSLEAEMTDEARQFCKDKRDRELFNNLRNRITLIKMEWYKNQQESLKNEILSASADDNNKERVKELAKKFMEVGTKISEISKAEGRVINQSIKKETESLTRYELPTKAELRKLVKTRIKNMTEEEKKKESEDVMMKLENTQQFKSAKTILLFHSLPDEVCTHELIEKYASKKKILLPVIDGEKWHIREYKGDLKTGEYNIQEPTGVNYYDYGSIDLVVVPGVCFDKDKGRVGRGKGYYDRILNEIKAFKIGICFDCQLLSKVPADEWDVKMDQVMTAKQEV
;
A
#
# COMPACT_ATOMS: atom_id res chain seq x y z
N MET A 1 26.02 6.37 17.52
CA MET A 1 26.16 5.07 16.81
C MET A 1 27.65 4.83 16.52
N ILE A 2 28.14 3.59 16.43
CA ILE A 2 29.52 3.32 15.97
C ILE A 2 29.59 3.59 14.46
N ASP A 3 30.58 4.35 13.99
CA ASP A 3 30.73 4.65 12.58
C ASP A 3 31.25 3.44 11.75
N ASN A 4 30.99 3.45 10.44
CA ASN A 4 31.35 2.33 9.55
C ASN A 4 32.86 2.10 9.41
N ILE A 5 33.71 3.13 9.57
CA ILE A 5 35.17 3.00 9.48
C ILE A 5 35.68 2.31 10.76
N THR A 6 35.16 2.68 11.93
CA THR A 6 35.42 1.96 13.18
C THR A 6 34.93 0.50 13.11
N ILE A 7 33.72 0.23 12.59
CA ILE A 7 33.21 -1.14 12.41
C ILE A 7 34.15 -1.96 11.51
N GLN A 8 34.63 -1.38 10.41
CA GLN A 8 35.55 -2.04 9.49
C GLN A 8 36.91 -2.33 10.15
N ARG A 9 37.49 -1.36 10.87
CA ARG A 9 38.74 -1.56 11.64
C ARG A 9 38.60 -2.66 12.70
N ILE A 10 37.44 -2.77 13.36
CA ILE A 10 37.17 -3.87 14.32
C ILE A 10 37.16 -5.22 13.60
N LYS A 11 36.53 -5.32 12.42
CA LYS A 11 36.52 -6.56 11.61
C LYS A 11 37.89 -6.98 11.10
N GLU A 12 38.72 -6.01 10.74
CA GLU A 12 40.08 -6.23 10.23
C GLU A 12 41.06 -6.65 11.34
N ALA A 13 40.95 -6.08 12.54
CA ALA A 13 41.79 -6.46 13.69
C ALA A 13 41.34 -7.74 14.39
N ALA A 14 40.04 -8.09 14.33
CA ALA A 14 39.49 -9.25 15.03
C ALA A 14 39.81 -10.58 14.32
N ASN A 15 41.07 -11.01 14.41
CA ASN A 15 41.52 -12.34 14.00
C ASN A 15 40.80 -13.44 14.80
N ILE A 16 40.09 -14.32 14.10
CA ILE A 16 39.29 -15.41 14.68
C ILE A 16 40.13 -16.36 15.56
N VAL A 17 41.42 -16.57 15.25
CA VAL A 17 42.28 -17.45 16.04
C VAL A 17 42.49 -16.86 17.43
N ASP A 18 42.76 -15.56 17.48
CA ASP A 18 43.03 -14.82 18.72
C ASP A 18 41.74 -14.51 19.48
N VAL A 19 40.60 -14.44 18.79
CA VAL A 19 39.27 -14.29 19.41
C VAL A 19 38.77 -15.61 20.03
N VAL A 20 38.96 -16.74 19.35
CA VAL A 20 38.55 -18.07 19.86
C VAL A 20 39.51 -18.61 20.91
N GLY A 21 40.82 -18.30 20.79
CA GLY A 21 41.88 -18.86 21.65
C GLY A 21 41.69 -18.59 23.14
N ASP A 22 41.08 -17.46 23.52
CA ASP A 22 40.74 -17.12 24.90
C ASP A 22 39.75 -18.12 25.54
N TYR A 23 38.89 -18.75 24.73
CA TYR A 23 37.77 -19.59 25.19
C TYR A 23 37.98 -21.08 24.93
N VAL A 24 38.81 -21.43 23.95
CA VAL A 24 38.99 -22.81 23.48
C VAL A 24 40.46 -23.11 23.29
N THR A 25 40.96 -24.17 23.93
CA THR A 25 42.31 -24.69 23.67
C THR A 25 42.42 -25.25 22.25
N LEU A 26 42.88 -24.41 21.32
CA LEU A 26 43.10 -24.76 19.92
C LEU A 26 44.41 -25.53 19.71
N ARG A 27 44.35 -26.63 18.96
CA ARG A 27 45.53 -27.36 18.45
C ARG A 27 45.61 -27.21 16.93
N ARG A 28 46.82 -27.04 16.38
CA ARG A 28 47.00 -26.88 14.93
C ARG A 28 46.68 -28.19 14.19
N ALA A 29 45.91 -28.08 13.11
CA ALA A 29 45.49 -29.18 12.24
C ALA A 29 45.71 -28.76 10.77
N GLY A 30 46.96 -28.86 10.32
CA GLY A 30 47.39 -28.38 9.00
C GLY A 30 47.38 -26.85 8.90
N THR A 31 46.56 -26.31 8.00
CA THR A 31 46.33 -24.88 7.78
C THR A 31 45.27 -24.26 8.69
N SER A 32 44.47 -25.10 9.37
CA SER A 32 43.44 -24.68 10.32
C SER A 32 43.80 -25.09 11.76
N TYR A 33 42.98 -24.68 12.73
CA TYR A 33 43.06 -25.10 14.12
C TYR A 33 41.82 -25.92 14.50
N LYS A 34 41.96 -26.77 15.52
CA LYS A 34 40.93 -27.71 15.98
C LYS A 34 40.85 -27.73 17.52
N GLY A 35 39.64 -27.71 18.07
CA GLY A 35 39.38 -27.73 19.51
C GLY A 35 38.05 -28.39 19.86
N LEU A 36 37.73 -28.46 21.16
CA LEU A 36 36.38 -28.80 21.63
C LEU A 36 35.45 -27.61 21.39
N CYS A 37 34.19 -27.89 21.08
CA CYS A 37 33.19 -26.85 20.86
C CYS A 37 32.80 -26.12 22.16
N PRO A 38 32.79 -24.77 22.19
CA PRO A 38 32.30 -24.03 23.35
C PRO A 38 30.76 -23.94 23.39
N PHE A 39 30.07 -24.23 22.27
CA PHE A 39 28.61 -24.07 22.14
C PHE A 39 27.80 -25.33 22.51
N HIS A 40 28.44 -26.49 22.66
CA HIS A 40 27.80 -27.72 23.14
C HIS A 40 28.84 -28.67 23.73
N ASN A 41 28.42 -29.53 24.67
CA ASN A 41 29.31 -30.43 25.38
C ASN A 41 29.65 -31.68 24.53
N GLU A 42 30.90 -31.79 24.07
CA GLU A 42 31.40 -32.92 23.27
C GLU A 42 32.68 -33.52 23.89
N LYS A 43 32.93 -34.81 23.64
CA LYS A 43 34.17 -35.50 24.08
C LYS A 43 35.26 -35.56 23.01
N THR A 44 34.88 -35.40 21.74
CA THR A 44 35.78 -35.45 20.58
C THR A 44 35.81 -34.08 19.92
N PRO A 45 36.99 -33.44 19.75
CA PRO A 45 37.10 -32.15 19.07
C PRO A 45 36.41 -32.14 17.70
N SER A 46 35.37 -31.31 17.54
CA SER A 46 34.71 -31.03 16.25
C SER A 46 34.69 -29.54 15.88
N PHE A 47 35.21 -28.67 16.75
CA PHE A 47 35.34 -27.23 16.46
C PHE A 47 36.58 -26.96 15.61
N ILE A 48 36.40 -26.28 14.47
CA ILE A 48 37.47 -25.91 13.53
C ILE A 48 37.50 -24.39 13.37
N VAL A 49 38.70 -23.80 13.43
CA VAL A 49 38.95 -22.39 13.14
C VAL A 49 39.84 -22.29 11.91
N THR A 50 39.43 -21.52 10.91
CA THR A 50 40.11 -21.40 9.60
C THR A 50 40.64 -19.97 9.44
N PRO A 51 41.95 -19.72 9.68
CA PRO A 51 42.50 -18.36 9.73
C PRO A 51 42.33 -17.60 8.41
N SER A 52 42.61 -18.27 7.29
CA SER A 52 42.53 -17.71 5.93
C SER A 52 41.11 -17.34 5.47
N LYS A 53 40.09 -17.61 6.28
CA LYS A 53 38.69 -17.21 6.04
C LYS A 53 38.09 -16.40 7.19
N ASN A 54 38.88 -16.09 8.24
CA ASN A 54 38.47 -15.44 9.48
C ASN A 54 37.19 -15.99 10.15
N ILE A 55 36.96 -17.32 10.07
CA ILE A 55 35.75 -17.98 10.59
C ILE A 55 36.04 -19.24 11.42
N CYS A 56 35.09 -19.56 12.31
CA CYS A 56 35.01 -20.77 13.11
C CYS A 56 33.73 -21.58 12.75
N LYS A 57 33.78 -22.92 12.88
CA LYS A 57 32.62 -23.80 12.71
C LYS A 57 32.75 -25.07 13.53
N CYS A 58 31.70 -25.40 14.28
CA CYS A 58 31.49 -26.71 14.89
C CYS A 58 30.90 -27.69 13.87
N PHE A 59 31.51 -28.87 13.76
CA PHE A 59 30.97 -29.95 12.94
C PHE A 59 29.99 -30.87 13.71
N GLY A 60 29.99 -30.83 15.05
CA GLY A 60 29.00 -31.52 15.89
C GLY A 60 27.64 -30.81 15.96
N CYS A 61 27.61 -29.52 16.32
CA CYS A 61 26.37 -28.75 16.50
C CYS A 61 26.10 -27.69 15.42
N GLY A 62 26.94 -27.57 14.39
CA GLY A 62 26.83 -26.53 13.35
C GLY A 62 27.18 -25.11 13.80
N GLY A 63 27.27 -24.85 15.11
CA GLY A 63 27.57 -23.54 15.70
C GLY A 63 28.90 -22.94 15.23
N GLY A 64 28.86 -21.77 14.60
CA GLY A 64 30.03 -21.07 14.06
C GLY A 64 29.72 -19.64 13.63
N GLY A 65 30.68 -19.01 12.96
CA GLY A 65 30.58 -17.65 12.44
C GLY A 65 31.95 -16.95 12.33
N ASP A 66 31.91 -15.65 12.03
CA ASP A 66 33.06 -14.75 12.15
C ASP A 66 33.34 -14.37 13.62
N SER A 67 34.37 -13.57 13.86
CA SER A 67 34.80 -13.16 15.21
C SER A 67 33.72 -12.43 16.00
N ILE A 68 32.87 -11.64 15.34
CA ILE A 68 31.74 -10.94 15.97
C ILE A 68 30.65 -11.95 16.33
N SER A 69 30.25 -12.81 15.38
CA SER A 69 29.24 -13.85 15.59
C SER A 69 29.65 -14.87 16.66
N PHE A 70 30.94 -15.12 16.83
CA PHE A 70 31.48 -15.95 17.91
C PHE A 70 31.24 -15.29 19.28
N ILE A 71 31.68 -14.03 19.46
CA ILE A 71 31.48 -13.29 20.72
C ILE A 71 30.00 -13.08 21.05
N MET A 72 29.16 -12.75 20.06
CA MET A 72 27.70 -12.65 20.25
C MET A 72 27.09 -13.92 20.84
N LYS A 73 27.61 -15.10 20.49
CA LYS A 73 27.12 -16.40 20.99
C LYS A 73 27.77 -16.82 22.31
N MET A 74 29.04 -16.46 22.52
CA MET A 74 29.81 -16.84 23.70
C MET A 74 29.47 -15.98 24.92
N GLU A 75 29.34 -14.67 24.72
CA GLU A 75 29.03 -13.67 25.76
C GLU A 75 27.53 -13.27 25.78
N ASN A 76 26.70 -13.87 24.91
CA ASN A 76 25.27 -13.55 24.72
C ASN A 76 25.02 -12.05 24.40
N LEU A 77 25.95 -11.41 23.68
CA LEU A 77 25.94 -9.97 23.39
C LEU A 77 25.18 -9.61 22.11
N SER A 78 24.66 -8.37 22.07
CA SER A 78 24.18 -7.76 20.82
C SER A 78 25.33 -7.55 19.82
N TYR A 79 25.01 -7.34 18.54
CA TYR A 79 26.04 -7.04 17.53
C TYR A 79 26.86 -5.78 17.86
N LEU A 80 26.23 -4.74 18.43
CA LEU A 80 26.93 -3.51 18.83
C LEU A 80 27.81 -3.73 20.08
N ASP A 81 27.37 -4.57 21.02
CA ASP A 81 28.12 -4.81 22.25
C ASP A 81 29.25 -5.83 22.03
N ALA A 82 29.08 -6.79 21.12
CA ALA A 82 30.16 -7.62 20.60
C ALA A 82 31.21 -6.80 19.83
N LEU A 83 30.79 -5.79 19.05
CA LEU A 83 31.70 -4.81 18.44
C LEU A 83 32.47 -4.01 19.51
N ARG A 84 31.80 -3.52 20.56
CA ARG A 84 32.45 -2.82 21.70
C ARG A 84 33.44 -3.72 22.45
N PHE A 85 33.07 -4.98 22.69
CA PHE A 85 33.90 -5.99 23.34
C PHE A 85 35.19 -6.23 22.53
N LEU A 86 35.05 -6.46 21.22
CA LEU A 86 36.18 -6.64 20.31
C LEU A 86 37.03 -5.37 20.18
N ALA A 87 36.42 -4.19 20.06
CA ALA A 87 37.14 -2.92 20.02
C ALA A 87 38.00 -2.70 21.28
N LYS A 88 37.43 -2.98 22.46
CA LYS A 88 38.16 -2.93 23.74
C LYS A 88 39.30 -3.96 23.80
N LYS A 89 39.07 -5.19 23.33
CA LYS A 89 40.11 -6.25 23.27
C LYS A 89 41.28 -5.87 22.35
N PHE A 90 40.99 -5.31 21.18
CA PHE A 90 42.00 -4.95 20.17
C PHE A 90 42.50 -3.50 20.25
N GLY A 91 42.19 -2.78 21.33
CA GLY A 91 42.68 -1.42 21.56
C GLY A 91 42.17 -0.37 20.57
N ILE A 92 41.06 -0.65 19.86
CA ILE A 92 40.48 0.26 18.89
C ILE A 92 39.60 1.28 19.61
N THR A 93 40.02 2.54 19.60
CA THR A 93 39.17 3.67 20.01
C THR A 93 37.89 3.66 19.20
N VAL A 94 36.77 3.37 19.86
CA VAL A 94 35.44 3.47 19.25
C VAL A 94 35.11 4.95 19.10
N VAL A 95 35.11 5.46 17.87
CA VAL A 95 34.55 6.79 17.60
C VAL A 95 33.03 6.62 17.60
N GLU A 96 32.42 6.77 18.76
CA GLU A 96 30.97 6.92 18.81
C GLU A 96 30.61 8.25 18.16
N LYS A 97 29.82 8.20 17.07
CA LYS A 97 29.10 9.38 16.60
C LYS A 97 28.24 9.83 17.78
N GLU A 98 28.60 10.95 18.39
CA GLU A 98 27.73 11.69 19.29
C GLU A 98 26.40 11.88 18.58
N LEU A 99 25.37 11.22 19.11
CA LEU A 99 24.01 11.41 18.66
C LEU A 99 23.69 12.91 18.77
N THR A 100 23.16 13.51 17.71
CA THR A 100 22.69 14.90 17.76
C THR A 100 21.65 15.05 18.88
N PRO A 101 21.36 16.27 19.39
CA PRO A 101 20.30 16.45 20.40
C PRO A 101 18.97 15.81 19.96
N GLU A 102 18.66 15.91 18.67
CA GLU A 102 17.51 15.29 18.00
C GLU A 102 17.60 13.75 17.93
N GLU A 103 18.74 13.16 17.57
CA GLU A 103 18.93 11.69 17.62
C GLU A 103 18.87 11.16 19.07
N LYS A 104 19.34 11.94 20.06
CA LYS A 104 19.23 11.63 21.50
C LYS A 104 17.77 11.69 21.97
N GLU A 105 17.01 12.69 21.52
CA GLU A 105 15.59 12.85 21.84
C GLU A 105 14.73 11.76 21.19
N GLN A 106 14.95 11.45 19.91
CA GLN A 106 14.30 10.33 19.19
C GLN A 106 14.59 8.99 19.88
N GLN A 107 15.85 8.70 20.24
CA GLN A 107 16.17 7.47 20.97
C GLN A 107 15.48 7.45 22.34
N THR A 108 15.46 8.57 23.07
CA THR A 108 14.79 8.67 24.39
C THR A 108 13.28 8.41 24.27
N LEU A 109 12.63 8.98 23.25
CA LEU A 109 11.22 8.74 22.95
C LEU A 109 10.96 7.27 22.57
N ARG A 110 11.82 6.70 21.72
CA ARG A 110 11.76 5.28 21.31
C ARG A 110 11.83 4.35 22.51
N ASP A 111 12.81 4.56 23.40
CA ASP A 111 12.98 3.74 24.60
C ASP A 111 11.78 3.91 25.56
N LYS A 112 11.23 5.12 25.72
CA LYS A 112 10.01 5.36 26.51
C LYS A 112 8.76 4.70 25.92
N MET A 113 8.67 4.58 24.60
CA MET A 113 7.59 3.84 23.93
C MET A 113 7.76 2.31 24.08
N LEU A 114 8.99 1.79 24.13
CA LEU A 114 9.25 0.39 24.48
C LEU A 114 8.93 0.09 25.96
N ASP A 115 9.29 0.99 26.88
CA ASP A 115 8.92 0.89 28.31
C ASP A 115 7.39 0.85 28.48
N ALA A 116 6.67 1.75 27.81
CA ALA A 116 5.20 1.80 27.88
C ALA A 116 4.53 0.56 27.27
N ASN A 117 5.07 0.01 26.17
CA ASN A 117 4.61 -1.27 25.62
C ASN A 117 4.86 -2.45 26.57
N GLN A 118 6.01 -2.49 27.26
CA GLN A 118 6.29 -3.53 28.26
C GLN A 118 5.28 -3.45 29.41
N TRP A 119 5.06 -2.26 29.95
CA TRP A 119 4.08 -2.06 31.02
C TRP A 119 2.65 -2.45 30.58
N LEU A 120 2.27 -2.17 29.34
CA LEU A 120 0.97 -2.60 28.78
C LEU A 120 0.86 -4.13 28.69
N GLN A 121 1.93 -4.85 28.33
CA GLN A 121 1.96 -6.31 28.31
C GLN A 121 1.70 -6.85 29.73
N ASP A 122 2.50 -6.39 30.69
CA ASP A 122 2.40 -6.77 32.11
C ASP A 122 0.99 -6.46 32.66
N TYR A 123 0.41 -5.31 32.30
CA TYR A 123 -0.95 -4.92 32.67
C TYR A 123 -2.02 -5.84 32.07
N PHE A 124 -1.95 -6.17 30.78
CA PHE A 124 -2.96 -7.02 30.13
C PHE A 124 -2.89 -8.48 30.62
N GLU A 125 -1.69 -9.01 30.88
CA GLU A 125 -1.53 -10.33 31.52
C GLU A 125 -2.10 -10.33 32.94
N LYS A 126 -1.68 -9.36 33.77
CA LYS A 126 -2.16 -9.22 35.15
C LYS A 126 -3.67 -9.10 35.20
N THR A 127 -4.24 -8.25 34.35
CA THR A 127 -5.68 -7.99 34.30
C THR A 127 -6.47 -9.22 33.90
N MET A 128 -5.99 -10.01 32.92
CA MET A 128 -6.55 -11.31 32.57
C MET A 128 -6.50 -12.32 33.74
N ARG A 129 -5.42 -12.30 34.53
CA ARG A 129 -5.15 -13.27 35.59
C ARG A 129 -5.78 -12.95 36.95
N GLU A 130 -6.00 -11.67 37.26
CA GLU A 130 -6.43 -11.22 38.59
C GLU A 130 -7.88 -10.71 38.63
N THR A 131 -8.39 -10.09 37.56
CA THR A 131 -9.75 -9.53 37.57
C THR A 131 -10.83 -10.57 37.26
N GLN A 132 -12.04 -10.37 37.78
CA GLN A 132 -13.17 -11.26 37.50
C GLN A 132 -13.53 -11.26 36.01
N GLU A 133 -13.57 -10.08 35.36
CA GLU A 133 -13.82 -9.94 33.91
C GLU A 133 -12.70 -10.62 33.09
N GLY A 134 -11.44 -10.34 33.42
CA GLY A 134 -10.29 -10.95 32.76
C GLY A 134 -10.31 -12.47 32.83
N ARG A 135 -10.72 -13.04 33.96
CA ARG A 135 -10.88 -14.50 34.13
C ARG A 135 -12.08 -15.06 33.37
N SER A 136 -13.27 -14.47 33.51
CA SER A 136 -14.51 -15.04 32.95
C SER A 136 -14.68 -14.78 31.45
N VAL A 137 -14.00 -13.77 30.91
CA VAL A 137 -14.13 -13.34 29.50
C VAL A 137 -12.82 -13.56 28.74
N GLY A 138 -11.73 -12.89 29.15
CA GLY A 138 -10.46 -12.90 28.42
C GLY A 138 -9.74 -14.25 28.44
N TYR A 139 -9.53 -14.81 29.63
CA TYR A 139 -8.89 -16.10 29.81
C TYR A 139 -9.74 -17.25 29.26
N GLN A 140 -11.05 -17.24 29.54
CA GLN A 140 -11.97 -18.25 29.00
C GLN A 140 -11.97 -18.28 27.47
N TYR A 141 -11.86 -17.14 26.78
CA TYR A 141 -11.75 -17.14 25.32
C TYR A 141 -10.55 -17.97 24.82
N PHE A 142 -9.37 -17.86 25.45
CA PHE A 142 -8.20 -18.65 25.06
C PHE A 142 -8.35 -20.14 25.38
N VAL A 143 -8.97 -20.48 26.53
CA VAL A 143 -9.29 -21.87 26.90
C VAL A 143 -10.30 -22.50 25.93
N HIS A 144 -11.33 -21.76 25.50
CA HIS A 144 -12.28 -22.21 24.48
C HIS A 144 -11.68 -22.28 23.06
N ARG A 145 -10.50 -21.68 22.85
CA ARG A 145 -9.63 -21.87 21.67
C ARG A 145 -8.64 -23.02 21.83
N GLY A 146 -8.76 -23.84 22.88
CA GLY A 146 -7.88 -24.99 23.13
C GLY A 146 -6.47 -24.61 23.59
N LEU A 147 -6.19 -23.33 23.88
CA LEU A 147 -4.86 -22.91 24.29
C LEU A 147 -4.54 -23.30 25.73
N ARG A 148 -3.41 -23.97 25.92
CA ARG A 148 -2.90 -24.40 27.22
C ARG A 148 -2.27 -23.24 27.99
N GLU A 149 -2.29 -23.34 29.32
CA GLU A 149 -1.73 -22.34 30.23
C GLU A 149 -0.21 -22.08 30.03
N ASP A 150 0.57 -23.08 29.58
CA ASP A 150 1.98 -22.90 29.24
C ASP A 150 2.17 -22.05 27.98
N ILE A 151 1.28 -22.17 26.99
CA ILE A 151 1.31 -21.42 25.73
C ILE A 151 0.77 -19.99 25.94
N ILE A 152 -0.31 -19.84 26.70
CA ILE A 152 -0.86 -18.53 27.12
C ILE A 152 0.22 -17.71 27.84
N LYS A 153 1.03 -18.35 28.71
CA LYS A 153 2.22 -17.73 29.33
C LYS A 153 3.34 -17.48 28.32
N LYS A 154 3.75 -18.48 27.52
CA LYS A 154 4.90 -18.36 26.59
C LYS A 154 4.72 -17.22 25.59
N PHE A 155 3.51 -16.98 25.11
CA PHE A 155 3.18 -15.87 24.20
C PHE A 155 2.73 -14.58 24.91
N HIS A 156 2.70 -14.57 26.24
CA HIS A 156 2.28 -13.42 27.06
C HIS A 156 0.90 -12.87 26.69
N LEU A 157 -0.07 -13.77 26.43
CA LEU A 157 -1.41 -13.40 26.02
C LEU A 157 -2.17 -12.73 27.17
N GLY A 158 -2.96 -11.70 26.88
CA GLY A 158 -3.61 -10.87 27.90
C GLY A 158 -5.01 -10.40 27.53
N TYR A 159 -5.60 -9.56 28.39
CA TYR A 159 -6.94 -8.99 28.21
C TYR A 159 -7.00 -7.53 28.64
N SER A 160 -7.65 -6.70 27.82
CA SER A 160 -8.00 -5.32 28.13
C SER A 160 -9.47 -5.25 28.59
N PRO A 161 -9.77 -4.68 29.78
CA PRO A 161 -11.13 -4.51 30.29
C PRO A 161 -12.07 -3.82 29.31
N ALA A 162 -13.37 -4.02 29.46
CA ALA A 162 -14.40 -3.29 28.71
C ALA A 162 -14.55 -1.81 29.14
N ASP A 163 -13.95 -1.42 30.27
CA ASP A 163 -13.81 -0.02 30.67
C ASP A 163 -12.89 0.73 29.69
N TYR A 164 -13.33 1.92 29.28
CA TYR A 164 -12.69 2.76 28.28
C TYR A 164 -11.58 3.68 28.84
N GLN A 165 -11.19 3.58 30.12
CA GLN A 165 -10.02 4.30 30.65
C GLN A 165 -9.14 3.49 31.62
N ALA A 166 -9.36 2.18 31.72
CA ALA A 166 -8.72 1.30 32.72
C ALA A 166 -7.19 1.30 32.65
N TYR A 167 -6.59 1.10 31.47
CA TYR A 167 -5.12 1.10 31.35
C TYR A 167 -4.54 2.51 31.19
N THR A 168 -5.25 3.46 30.57
CA THR A 168 -4.77 4.85 30.53
C THR A 168 -4.62 5.43 31.94
N ASN A 169 -5.65 5.33 32.78
CA ASN A 169 -5.61 5.87 34.14
C ASN A 169 -4.56 5.15 35.00
N ALA A 170 -4.43 3.82 34.86
CA ALA A 170 -3.40 3.05 35.56
C ALA A 170 -1.98 3.42 35.08
N ALA A 171 -1.74 3.59 33.79
CA ALA A 171 -0.42 3.97 33.23
C ALA A 171 0.02 5.35 33.71
N LEU A 172 -0.90 6.33 33.69
CA LEU A 172 -0.66 7.68 34.22
C LEU A 172 -0.30 7.66 35.71
N SER A 173 -0.95 6.79 36.50
CA SER A 173 -0.62 6.60 37.93
C SER A 173 0.78 6.03 38.18
N GLN A 174 1.37 5.38 37.17
CA GLN A 174 2.73 4.81 37.21
C GLN A 174 3.77 5.73 36.54
N GLY A 175 3.41 6.98 36.21
CA GLY A 175 4.32 7.96 35.61
C GLY A 175 4.55 7.81 34.10
N ILE A 176 3.84 6.90 33.43
CA ILE A 176 3.87 6.80 31.96
C ILE A 176 3.06 7.95 31.40
N LYS A 177 3.69 8.82 30.61
CA LYS A 177 3.02 9.97 30.00
C LYS A 177 1.98 9.55 28.96
N LEU A 178 0.88 10.31 28.88
CA LEU A 178 -0.17 10.15 27.87
C LEU A 178 0.36 10.21 26.43
N GLU A 179 1.35 11.07 26.17
CA GLU A 179 1.96 11.24 24.84
C GLU A 179 2.54 9.93 24.28
N HIS A 180 3.15 9.09 25.12
CA HIS A 180 3.70 7.79 24.69
C HIS A 180 2.59 6.79 24.36
N LEU A 181 1.51 6.75 25.15
CA LEU A 181 0.35 5.88 24.92
C LEU A 181 -0.43 6.26 23.65
N VAL A 182 -0.48 7.56 23.33
CA VAL A 182 -1.09 8.09 22.10
C VAL A 182 -0.18 7.84 20.89
N ALA A 183 1.14 8.01 21.02
CA ALA A 183 2.11 7.71 19.95
C ALA A 183 2.18 6.21 19.61
N LEU A 184 1.99 5.32 20.59
CA LEU A 184 1.78 3.88 20.38
C LEU A 184 0.42 3.54 19.76
N GLY A 185 -0.48 4.52 19.66
CA GLY A 185 -1.86 4.33 19.25
C GLY A 185 -2.68 3.42 20.18
N ALA A 186 -2.20 3.19 21.41
CA ALA A 186 -2.90 2.42 22.44
C ALA A 186 -4.05 3.24 23.05
N THR A 187 -3.83 4.54 23.26
CA THR A 187 -4.85 5.47 23.76
C THR A 187 -5.25 6.44 22.65
N VAL A 188 -6.54 6.75 22.55
CA VAL A 188 -7.03 7.81 21.66
C VAL A 188 -7.37 9.03 22.50
N ASN A 189 -6.76 10.18 22.18
CA ASN A 189 -7.11 11.47 22.76
C ASN A 189 -7.60 12.41 21.65
N THR A 190 -8.79 13.00 21.82
CA THR A 190 -9.42 13.95 20.89
C THR A 190 -9.47 15.38 21.46
N GLY A 191 -8.67 15.67 22.49
CA GLY A 191 -8.74 16.89 23.31
C GLY A 191 -9.95 16.92 24.25
N THR A 192 -11.13 16.60 23.71
CA THR A 192 -12.41 16.52 24.43
C THR A 192 -12.67 15.18 25.12
N ARG A 193 -12.00 14.10 24.70
CA ARG A 193 -12.13 12.75 25.25
C ARG A 193 -10.80 12.00 25.16
N THR A 194 -10.44 11.28 26.22
CA THR A 194 -9.34 10.30 26.21
C THR A 194 -9.93 8.93 26.50
N TYR A 195 -9.59 7.91 25.69
CA TYR A 195 -10.08 6.54 25.88
C TYR A 195 -9.15 5.44 25.36
N ASP A 196 -9.28 4.27 26.00
CA ASP A 196 -8.61 3.01 25.73
C ASP A 196 -9.13 2.39 24.43
N LYS A 197 -8.26 2.32 23.41
CA LYS A 197 -8.57 1.75 22.09
C LYS A 197 -8.76 0.22 22.12
N TYR A 198 -8.11 -0.46 23.05
CA TYR A 198 -8.16 -1.91 23.20
C TYR A 198 -9.33 -2.40 24.05
N ALA A 199 -10.21 -1.52 24.55
CA ALA A 199 -11.28 -1.88 25.50
C ALA A 199 -12.15 -3.08 25.05
N GLY A 200 -12.24 -4.10 25.91
CA GLY A 200 -13.02 -5.33 25.73
C GLY A 200 -12.41 -6.30 24.71
N ARG A 201 -11.07 -6.41 24.66
CA ARG A 201 -10.33 -7.23 23.69
C ARG A 201 -9.30 -8.14 24.35
N VAL A 202 -9.08 -9.29 23.72
CA VAL A 202 -7.94 -10.16 24.02
C VAL A 202 -6.73 -9.78 23.18
N MET A 203 -5.56 -9.87 23.80
CA MET A 203 -4.33 -9.19 23.40
C MET A 203 -3.25 -10.18 23.00
N PHE A 204 -2.65 -9.93 21.84
CA PHE A 204 -1.58 -10.70 21.21
C PHE A 204 -0.36 -9.77 21.09
N PRO A 205 0.59 -9.77 22.05
CA PRO A 205 1.73 -8.86 21.99
C PRO A 205 2.63 -9.21 20.82
N ILE A 206 3.02 -8.20 20.04
CA ILE A 206 3.91 -8.33 18.89
C ILE A 206 5.33 -8.03 19.38
N HIS A 207 6.22 -9.01 19.27
CA HIS A 207 7.63 -8.90 19.69
C HIS A 207 8.55 -8.66 18.50
N SER A 208 9.53 -7.77 18.67
CA SER A 208 10.65 -7.64 17.75
C SER A 208 11.51 -8.91 17.74
N ILE A 209 12.42 -9.04 16.76
CA ILE A 209 13.41 -10.13 16.73
C ILE A 209 14.27 -10.23 18.02
N SER A 210 14.44 -9.13 18.77
CA SER A 210 15.14 -9.10 20.05
C SER A 210 14.25 -9.40 21.27
N GLY A 211 12.94 -9.52 21.10
CA GLY A 211 11.99 -9.84 22.18
C GLY A 211 11.37 -8.64 22.87
N LYS A 212 11.61 -7.42 22.40
CA LYS A 212 10.93 -6.23 22.93
C LYS A 212 9.52 -6.13 22.34
N VAL A 213 8.54 -5.80 23.18
CA VAL A 213 7.16 -5.55 22.73
C VAL A 213 7.12 -4.26 21.90
N VAL A 214 6.66 -4.38 20.66
CA VAL A 214 6.53 -3.25 19.72
C VAL A 214 5.08 -2.82 19.50
N GLY A 215 4.11 -3.67 19.82
CA GLY A 215 2.68 -3.31 19.85
C GLY A 215 1.80 -4.52 20.13
N PHE A 216 0.48 -4.42 19.88
CA PHE A 216 -0.48 -5.49 20.19
C PHE A 216 -1.50 -5.70 19.08
N GLY A 217 -1.61 -6.93 18.58
CA GLY A 217 -2.82 -7.39 17.91
C GLY A 217 -3.94 -7.54 18.95
N ALA A 218 -5.17 -7.11 18.63
CA ALA A 218 -6.27 -7.05 19.60
C ALA A 218 -7.60 -7.52 18.98
N ARG A 219 -8.06 -8.72 19.38
CA ARG A 219 -9.29 -9.34 18.85
C ARG A 219 -10.52 -8.91 19.64
N THR A 220 -11.58 -8.48 18.94
CA THR A 220 -12.88 -8.21 19.57
C THR A 220 -13.54 -9.52 20.00
N LEU A 221 -14.16 -9.52 21.18
CA LEU A 221 -15.07 -10.57 21.64
C LEU A 221 -16.54 -10.22 21.36
N LYS A 222 -16.85 -8.97 20.98
CA LYS A 222 -18.19 -8.52 20.62
C LYS A 222 -18.53 -9.01 19.21
N ALA A 223 -19.66 -9.71 19.06
CA ALA A 223 -20.14 -10.30 17.81
C ALA A 223 -20.78 -9.29 16.82
N ASP A 224 -20.26 -8.06 16.75
CA ASP A 224 -20.73 -7.05 15.80
C ASP A 224 -20.09 -7.29 14.41
N LYS A 225 -20.90 -7.66 13.43
CA LYS A 225 -20.46 -7.91 12.05
C LYS A 225 -19.89 -6.66 11.35
N ASN A 226 -20.12 -5.45 11.87
CA ASN A 226 -19.62 -4.20 11.31
C ASN A 226 -18.24 -3.79 11.84
N VAL A 227 -17.71 -4.48 12.86
CA VAL A 227 -16.41 -4.18 13.49
C VAL A 227 -15.37 -5.21 13.07
N ALA A 228 -14.20 -4.75 12.62
CA ALA A 228 -13.10 -5.64 12.24
C ALA A 228 -12.71 -6.58 13.40
N LYS A 229 -12.69 -7.89 13.11
CA LYS A 229 -12.43 -8.98 14.08
C LYS A 229 -11.13 -8.76 14.86
N TYR A 230 -10.07 -8.32 14.17
CA TYR A 230 -8.79 -7.92 14.74
C TYR A 230 -8.54 -6.43 14.51
N PHE A 231 -7.90 -5.80 15.49
CA PHE A 231 -7.26 -4.50 15.36
C PHE A 231 -5.74 -4.69 15.52
N ASN A 232 -4.94 -3.99 14.70
CA ASN A 232 -3.48 -4.04 14.74
C ASN A 232 -2.96 -2.62 14.99
N PRO A 233 -1.81 -2.43 15.66
CA PRO A 233 -1.33 -1.12 16.03
C PRO A 233 -1.02 -0.28 14.77
N PRO A 234 -1.14 1.07 14.87
CA PRO A 234 -0.71 1.94 13.78
C PRO A 234 0.81 1.89 13.63
N GLU A 235 1.31 2.38 12.49
CA GLU A 235 2.73 2.63 12.34
C GLU A 235 3.18 3.65 13.39
N SER A 236 4.32 3.39 14.02
CA SER A 236 4.92 4.23 15.07
C SER A 236 6.43 4.03 15.13
N GLU A 237 7.15 4.89 15.84
CA GLU A 237 8.61 4.81 15.99
C GLU A 237 9.10 3.39 16.35
N VAL A 238 8.41 2.70 17.27
CA VAL A 238 8.78 1.34 17.70
C VAL A 238 8.26 0.24 16.78
N TYR A 239 7.27 0.49 15.92
CA TYR A 239 6.57 -0.52 15.12
C TYR A 239 6.29 -0.10 13.68
N ASN A 240 6.93 -0.82 12.74
CA ASN A 240 6.62 -0.81 11.32
C ASN A 240 5.98 -2.15 10.94
N LYS A 241 4.71 -2.15 10.53
CA LYS A 241 3.95 -3.35 10.14
C LYS A 241 4.56 -4.07 8.94
N SER A 242 5.12 -3.30 8.00
CA SER A 242 5.73 -3.84 6.78
C SER A 242 7.09 -4.50 7.00
N GLU A 243 7.62 -4.47 8.24
CA GLU A 243 8.90 -5.09 8.60
C GLU A 243 8.82 -6.06 9.80
N ASN A 244 7.68 -6.14 10.49
CA ASN A 244 7.48 -7.05 11.62
C ASN A 244 6.65 -8.29 11.24
N LEU A 245 7.08 -9.45 11.76
CA LEU A 245 6.40 -10.73 11.64
C LEU A 245 6.01 -11.22 13.05
N TYR A 246 4.75 -11.62 13.23
CA TYR A 246 4.32 -12.26 14.46
C TYR A 246 5.01 -13.62 14.64
N GLY A 247 5.26 -14.03 15.88
CA GLY A 247 5.98 -15.26 16.20
C GLY A 247 7.51 -15.19 16.06
N ILE A 248 8.08 -14.22 15.33
CA ILE A 248 9.50 -14.23 14.93
C ILE A 248 10.48 -14.35 16.11
N PHE A 249 10.16 -13.74 17.26
CA PHE A 249 10.96 -13.88 18.47
C PHE A 249 11.06 -15.33 18.93
N TYR A 250 9.92 -16.02 19.10
CA TYR A 250 9.86 -17.41 19.54
C TYR A 250 10.46 -18.34 18.47
N ALA A 251 10.11 -18.11 17.20
CA ALA A 251 10.49 -18.96 16.10
C ALA A 251 11.99 -18.92 15.75
N ARG A 252 12.71 -17.82 16.03
CA ARG A 252 14.11 -17.62 15.56
C ARG A 252 15.06 -18.80 15.84
N GLN A 253 14.97 -19.42 17.02
CA GLN A 253 15.84 -20.55 17.38
C GLN A 253 15.43 -21.83 16.63
N ALA A 254 14.12 -22.08 16.51
CA ALA A 254 13.59 -23.23 15.80
C ALA A 254 13.84 -23.12 14.28
N ILE A 255 13.71 -21.92 13.69
CA ILE A 255 14.06 -21.61 12.30
C ILE A 255 15.54 -21.92 12.02
N ILE A 256 16.44 -21.52 12.91
CA ILE A 256 17.88 -21.82 12.78
C ILE A 256 18.14 -23.33 12.91
N LYS A 257 17.49 -24.00 13.87
CA LYS A 257 17.69 -25.44 14.16
C LYS A 257 17.10 -26.37 13.08
N LYS A 258 15.91 -26.07 12.55
CA LYS A 258 15.23 -26.82 11.47
C LYS A 258 15.63 -26.34 10.06
N GLN A 259 16.40 -25.24 9.97
CA GLN A 259 16.82 -24.57 8.73
C GLN A 259 15.68 -24.18 7.75
N LYS A 260 14.46 -24.09 8.26
CA LYS A 260 13.21 -23.90 7.52
C LYS A 260 12.25 -23.06 8.36
N CYS A 261 11.42 -22.24 7.72
CA CYS A 261 10.35 -21.51 8.40
C CYS A 261 9.00 -21.77 7.75
N TYR A 262 7.97 -22.02 8.57
CA TYR A 262 6.58 -22.06 8.14
C TYR A 262 5.97 -20.65 8.20
N VAL A 263 5.11 -20.31 7.23
CA VAL A 263 4.39 -19.02 7.18
C VAL A 263 2.90 -19.28 7.02
N VAL A 264 2.10 -18.67 7.90
CA VAL A 264 0.62 -18.72 7.98
C VAL A 264 0.05 -17.29 7.99
N GLU A 265 -1.28 -17.11 7.97
CA GLU A 265 -1.90 -15.78 7.89
C GLU A 265 -2.04 -15.06 9.23
N GLY A 266 -2.36 -15.78 10.30
CA GLY A 266 -2.91 -15.23 11.53
C GLY A 266 -2.10 -15.47 12.81
N TYR A 267 -2.48 -14.73 13.86
CA TYR A 267 -1.88 -14.85 15.19
C TYR A 267 -2.25 -16.16 15.89
N ALA A 268 -3.49 -16.64 15.70
CA ALA A 268 -3.97 -17.87 16.32
C ALA A 268 -3.23 -19.09 15.75
N ASP A 269 -3.14 -19.15 14.42
CA ASP A 269 -2.41 -20.08 13.58
C ASP A 269 -0.99 -20.32 14.13
N VAL A 270 -0.22 -19.24 14.34
CA VAL A 270 1.14 -19.29 14.90
C VAL A 270 1.17 -19.90 16.29
N ILE A 271 0.22 -19.53 17.16
CA ILE A 271 0.18 -20.00 18.55
C ILE A 271 -0.22 -21.48 18.62
N SER A 272 -1.21 -21.89 17.84
CA SER A 272 -1.75 -23.25 17.84
C SER A 272 -0.82 -24.24 17.14
N MET A 273 -0.23 -23.88 15.99
CA MET A 273 0.82 -24.69 15.36
C MET A 273 2.06 -24.81 16.26
N HIS A 274 2.44 -23.73 16.96
CA HIS A 274 3.49 -23.79 17.97
C HIS A 274 3.06 -24.66 19.18
N GLN A 275 1.79 -24.62 19.60
CA GLN A 275 1.25 -25.50 20.65
C GLN A 275 1.34 -26.99 20.28
N ALA A 276 1.19 -27.30 18.99
CA ALA A 276 1.41 -28.60 18.35
C ALA A 276 2.89 -28.87 17.98
N GLY A 277 3.85 -28.11 18.54
CA GLY A 277 5.29 -28.39 18.42
C GLY A 277 5.99 -27.80 17.18
N VAL A 278 5.26 -27.16 16.27
CA VAL A 278 5.82 -26.50 15.07
C VAL A 278 6.31 -25.10 15.45
N GLU A 279 7.36 -25.02 16.27
CA GLU A 279 7.87 -23.75 16.81
C GLU A 279 8.48 -22.82 15.74
N ASN A 280 8.87 -23.32 14.57
CA ASN A 280 9.54 -22.56 13.51
C ASN A 280 8.57 -21.81 12.56
N ILE A 281 7.51 -21.21 13.12
CA ILE A 281 6.38 -20.62 12.38
C ILE A 281 6.20 -19.11 12.65
N VAL A 282 5.76 -18.35 11.63
CA VAL A 282 5.51 -16.89 11.70
C VAL A 282 4.28 -16.49 10.88
N ALA A 283 3.75 -15.28 11.13
CA ALA A 283 2.66 -14.69 10.35
C ALA A 283 2.87 -13.19 10.07
N PRO A 284 2.35 -12.63 8.96
CA PRO A 284 2.17 -11.19 8.80
C PRO A 284 1.30 -10.60 9.92
N CYS A 285 1.48 -9.32 10.25
CA CYS A 285 0.68 -8.65 11.29
C CYS A 285 -0.70 -8.19 10.75
N GLY A 286 -1.51 -9.15 10.29
CA GLY A 286 -2.87 -8.99 9.79
C GLY A 286 -3.00 -8.07 8.56
N THR A 287 -2.08 -8.22 7.61
CA THR A 287 -2.10 -7.60 6.27
C THR A 287 -1.48 -8.56 5.27
N ALA A 288 -1.59 -8.28 3.97
CA ALA A 288 -0.80 -8.97 2.95
C ALA A 288 0.70 -8.96 3.28
N LEU A 289 1.38 -10.05 2.91
CA LEU A 289 2.81 -10.26 3.08
C LEU A 289 3.63 -9.18 2.35
N THR A 290 4.68 -8.66 2.98
CA THR A 290 5.53 -7.60 2.42
C THR A 290 6.97 -8.04 2.14
N THR A 291 7.64 -7.36 1.21
CA THR A 291 9.07 -7.57 0.94
C THR A 291 9.95 -7.29 2.16
N GLY A 292 9.56 -6.35 3.04
CA GLY A 292 10.27 -6.07 4.30
C GLY A 292 10.22 -7.24 5.29
N GLN A 293 9.05 -7.85 5.46
CA GLN A 293 8.87 -9.08 6.24
C GLN A 293 9.68 -10.25 5.64
N ILE A 294 9.67 -10.42 4.32
CA ILE A 294 10.48 -11.45 3.63
C ILE A 294 11.98 -11.21 3.85
N ARG A 295 12.45 -9.96 3.84
CA ARG A 295 13.85 -9.60 4.13
C ARG A 295 14.21 -9.73 5.61
N LEU A 296 13.27 -9.58 6.55
CA LEU A 296 13.47 -10.01 7.93
C LEU A 296 13.67 -11.53 7.99
N LEU A 297 12.80 -12.31 7.37
CA LEU A 297 12.89 -13.77 7.38
C LEU A 297 14.18 -14.30 6.70
N LYS A 298 14.57 -13.73 5.55
CA LYS A 298 15.83 -14.05 4.83
C LYS A 298 17.10 -13.76 5.64
N ARG A 299 17.04 -12.84 6.62
CA ARG A 299 18.13 -12.58 7.58
C ARG A 299 18.19 -13.63 8.70
N VAL A 300 17.05 -14.20 9.11
CA VAL A 300 16.97 -15.21 10.19
C VAL A 300 17.24 -16.63 9.68
N LEU A 301 16.77 -16.95 8.48
CA LEU A 301 17.02 -18.26 7.86
C LEU A 301 18.53 -18.49 7.65
N PRO A 302 19.11 -19.58 8.16
CA PRO A 302 20.48 -19.98 7.82
C PRO A 302 20.52 -20.50 6.38
N SER A 303 21.67 -20.40 5.74
CA SER A 303 21.90 -21.07 4.46
C SER A 303 22.01 -22.59 4.63
N VAL A 304 21.55 -23.34 3.63
CA VAL A 304 21.54 -24.80 3.59
C VAL A 304 22.34 -25.28 2.37
N GLY A 305 23.43 -26.00 2.60
CA GLY A 305 24.24 -26.58 1.52
C GLY A 305 25.71 -26.76 1.88
N ASN A 306 26.42 -27.54 1.05
CA ASN A 306 27.89 -27.63 1.00
C ASN A 306 28.43 -27.14 -0.37
N THR A 307 27.57 -26.49 -1.17
CA THR A 307 27.80 -26.05 -2.56
C THR A 307 27.76 -24.52 -2.64
N LEU A 308 28.02 -23.97 -3.83
CA LEU A 308 28.09 -22.52 -4.09
C LEU A 308 26.74 -21.78 -4.04
N ALA A 309 25.64 -22.45 -3.68
CA ALA A 309 24.30 -21.87 -3.59
C ALA A 309 23.83 -21.83 -2.13
N ASP A 310 23.77 -20.63 -1.54
CA ASP A 310 23.23 -20.36 -0.21
C ASP A 310 21.68 -20.47 -0.19
N GLU A 311 21.14 -21.69 -0.23
CA GLU A 311 19.69 -21.88 -0.23
C GLU A 311 19.04 -21.62 1.14
N LYS A 312 17.83 -21.06 1.14
CA LYS A 312 17.08 -20.73 2.35
C LYS A 312 15.61 -21.10 2.18
N TYR A 313 15.10 -21.97 3.05
CA TYR A 313 13.82 -22.65 2.85
C TYR A 313 12.68 -21.98 3.61
N VAL A 314 11.60 -21.66 2.89
CA VAL A 314 10.34 -21.18 3.45
C VAL A 314 9.19 -22.05 2.94
N THR A 315 8.31 -22.48 3.85
CA THR A 315 7.12 -23.26 3.52
C THR A 315 5.89 -22.47 3.87
N MET A 316 5.08 -22.16 2.86
CA MET A 316 3.77 -21.59 3.05
C MET A 316 2.80 -22.68 3.53
N LEU A 317 2.10 -22.43 4.63
CA LEU A 317 1.07 -23.33 5.16
C LEU A 317 -0.27 -22.60 5.06
N TYR A 318 -1.17 -23.15 4.24
CA TYR A 318 -2.46 -22.54 3.93
C TYR A 318 -3.60 -23.55 4.04
N ASP A 319 -4.78 -23.01 4.33
CA ASP A 319 -6.08 -23.66 4.40
C ASP A 319 -6.33 -24.56 3.18
N GLY A 320 -7.10 -25.64 3.38
CA GLY A 320 -7.40 -26.62 2.33
C GLY A 320 -8.30 -26.13 1.18
N ASP A 321 -8.78 -24.88 1.24
CA ASP A 321 -9.77 -24.33 0.32
C ASP A 321 -9.16 -23.63 -0.92
N SER A 322 -10.02 -23.08 -1.79
CA SER A 322 -9.59 -22.38 -3.00
C SER A 322 -8.94 -21.01 -2.70
N ALA A 323 -9.34 -20.35 -1.61
CA ALA A 323 -8.81 -19.04 -1.23
C ALA A 323 -7.38 -19.15 -0.68
N GLY A 324 -7.11 -20.11 0.20
CA GLY A 324 -5.77 -20.45 0.69
C GLY A 324 -4.83 -20.86 -0.44
N GLN A 325 -5.31 -21.67 -1.39
CA GLN A 325 -4.53 -22.03 -2.60
C GLN A 325 -4.20 -20.80 -3.47
N HIS A 326 -5.15 -19.89 -3.69
CA HIS A 326 -4.90 -18.63 -4.41
C HIS A 326 -3.97 -17.68 -3.63
N ALA A 327 -4.06 -17.63 -2.30
CA ALA A 327 -3.15 -16.86 -1.44
C ALA A 327 -1.70 -17.39 -1.52
N ALA A 328 -1.52 -18.71 -1.49
CA ALA A 328 -0.23 -19.36 -1.71
C ALA A 328 0.37 -19.01 -3.09
N ILE A 329 -0.44 -19.10 -4.16
CA ILE A 329 -0.05 -18.74 -5.54
C ILE A 329 0.38 -17.28 -5.65
N LYS A 330 -0.29 -16.37 -4.94
CA LYS A 330 0.06 -14.94 -4.93
C LYS A 330 1.34 -14.66 -4.16
N ASN A 331 1.48 -15.23 -2.96
CA ASN A 331 2.57 -14.88 -2.05
C ASN A 331 3.90 -15.58 -2.39
N GLY A 332 3.88 -16.78 -3.00
CA GLY A 332 5.11 -17.49 -3.37
C GLY A 332 5.99 -16.74 -4.38
N LYS A 333 5.40 -15.99 -5.33
CA LYS A 333 6.14 -15.14 -6.29
C LYS A 333 6.97 -14.06 -5.57
N LEU A 334 6.54 -13.58 -4.39
CA LEU A 334 7.28 -12.61 -3.58
C LEU A 334 8.50 -13.24 -2.89
N PHE A 335 8.35 -14.44 -2.32
CA PHE A 335 9.47 -15.16 -1.70
C PHE A 335 10.53 -15.57 -2.75
N LEU A 336 10.11 -16.03 -3.94
CA LEU A 336 11.02 -16.35 -5.06
C LEU A 336 11.79 -15.11 -5.55
N ALA A 337 11.14 -13.95 -5.65
CA ALA A 337 11.76 -12.71 -6.10
C ALA A 337 12.82 -12.17 -5.12
N GLU A 338 12.73 -12.54 -3.84
CA GLU A 338 13.79 -12.33 -2.84
C GLU A 338 14.77 -13.51 -2.74
N GLY A 339 14.77 -14.45 -3.70
CA GLY A 339 15.76 -15.53 -3.81
C GLY A 339 15.66 -16.62 -2.74
N LEU A 340 14.48 -16.87 -2.19
CA LEU A 340 14.23 -17.98 -1.26
C LEU A 340 13.75 -19.24 -2.02
N THR A 341 14.03 -20.42 -1.46
CA THR A 341 13.46 -21.69 -1.94
C THR A 341 12.09 -21.87 -1.28
N VAL A 342 11.02 -21.91 -2.10
CA VAL A 342 9.64 -21.81 -1.64
C VAL A 342 8.92 -23.16 -1.78
N ARG A 343 8.28 -23.58 -0.70
CA ARG A 343 7.45 -24.78 -0.63
C ARG A 343 6.04 -24.46 -0.15
N VAL A 344 5.11 -25.37 -0.35
CA VAL A 344 3.71 -25.25 0.07
C VAL A 344 3.27 -26.52 0.78
N VAL A 345 2.54 -26.38 1.88
CA VAL A 345 1.66 -27.42 2.43
C VAL A 345 0.23 -26.87 2.37
N THR A 346 -0.66 -27.64 1.76
CA THR A 346 -2.10 -27.41 1.79
C THR A 346 -2.69 -28.34 2.85
N LEU A 347 -3.51 -27.80 3.74
CA LEU A 347 -4.20 -28.56 4.78
C LEU A 347 -5.36 -29.39 4.20
N PRO A 348 -5.96 -30.32 4.97
CA PRO A 348 -7.20 -30.98 4.56
C PRO A 348 -8.33 -29.97 4.28
N PRO A 349 -9.33 -30.31 3.46
CA PRO A 349 -10.52 -29.49 3.30
C PRO A 349 -11.17 -29.17 4.66
N GLU A 350 -11.71 -27.96 4.79
CA GLU A 350 -12.35 -27.43 6.01
C GLU A 350 -11.40 -27.17 7.21
N GLU A 351 -10.10 -27.47 7.10
CA GLU A 351 -9.09 -27.19 8.13
C GLU A 351 -8.26 -25.92 7.83
N ASP A 352 -8.16 -25.04 8.83
CA ASP A 352 -7.18 -23.94 8.93
C ASP A 352 -6.01 -24.36 9.88
N PRO A 353 -4.89 -23.62 9.96
CA PRO A 353 -3.77 -24.02 10.82
C PRO A 353 -4.05 -23.92 12.33
N ASP A 354 -5.11 -23.24 12.77
CA ASP A 354 -5.56 -23.27 14.17
C ASP A 354 -6.32 -24.59 14.42
N SER A 355 -7.37 -24.86 13.64
CA SER A 355 -8.21 -26.06 13.79
C SER A 355 -7.43 -27.36 13.58
N PHE A 356 -6.56 -27.44 12.56
CA PHE A 356 -5.74 -28.62 12.32
C PHE A 356 -4.82 -28.94 13.51
N ALA A 357 -4.31 -27.90 14.19
CA ALA A 357 -3.49 -28.03 15.38
C ALA A 357 -4.27 -28.29 16.68
N GLN A 358 -5.59 -28.01 16.72
CA GLN A 358 -6.46 -28.44 17.83
C GLN A 358 -6.93 -29.89 17.68
N HIS A 359 -7.18 -30.35 16.44
CA HIS A 359 -7.67 -31.70 16.17
C HIS A 359 -6.59 -32.79 16.25
N ASN A 360 -5.31 -32.42 16.08
CA ASN A 360 -4.21 -33.37 15.94
C ASN A 360 -3.11 -33.18 17.01
N ASN A 361 -2.39 -34.26 17.32
CA ASN A 361 -1.21 -34.19 18.19
C ASN A 361 0.06 -33.80 17.40
N ALA A 362 1.12 -33.43 18.12
CA ALA A 362 2.37 -32.94 17.53
C ALA A 362 3.03 -33.91 16.53
N ASP A 363 2.99 -35.21 16.78
CA ASP A 363 3.56 -36.22 15.88
C ASP A 363 2.76 -36.32 14.58
N VAL A 364 1.43 -36.27 14.67
CA VAL A 364 0.52 -36.26 13.50
C VAL A 364 0.68 -34.97 12.70
N VAL A 365 0.74 -33.81 13.36
CA VAL A 365 0.94 -32.51 12.70
C VAL A 365 2.31 -32.47 12.00
N GLN A 366 3.41 -32.79 12.69
CA GLN A 366 4.74 -32.77 12.07
C GLN A 366 4.82 -33.78 10.91
N LYS A 367 4.27 -34.99 11.07
CA LYS A 367 4.23 -35.99 10.01
C LYS A 367 3.45 -35.50 8.78
N TYR A 368 2.26 -34.92 8.98
CA TYR A 368 1.47 -34.37 7.86
C TYR A 368 2.21 -33.25 7.13
N LEU A 369 2.86 -32.34 7.86
CA LEU A 369 3.68 -31.26 7.29
C LEU A 369 4.96 -31.74 6.59
N GLU A 370 5.42 -32.97 6.85
CA GLU A 370 6.59 -33.57 6.19
C GLU A 370 6.18 -34.41 4.97
N GLU A 371 5.02 -35.08 5.02
CA GLU A 371 4.49 -35.90 3.90
C GLU A 371 3.78 -35.07 2.81
N ASN A 372 3.20 -33.91 3.14
CA ASN A 372 2.41 -33.08 2.21
C ASN A 372 3.15 -31.81 1.73
N GLU A 373 4.45 -31.67 2.02
CA GLU A 373 5.24 -30.51 1.59
C GLU A 373 5.69 -30.63 0.13
N GLN A 374 5.18 -29.74 -0.71
CA GLN A 374 5.41 -29.72 -2.17
C GLN A 374 6.25 -28.50 -2.57
N ASP A 375 6.94 -28.61 -3.72
CA ASP A 375 7.59 -27.45 -4.33
C ASP A 375 6.56 -26.45 -4.87
N TYR A 376 6.79 -25.15 -4.69
CA TYR A 376 5.85 -24.10 -5.07
C TYR A 376 5.63 -23.99 -6.60
N ILE A 377 6.65 -24.21 -7.43
CA ILE A 377 6.51 -24.16 -8.90
C ILE A 377 5.64 -25.34 -9.37
N LEU A 378 5.87 -26.53 -8.80
CA LEU A 378 5.08 -27.72 -9.11
C LEU A 378 3.64 -27.63 -8.58
N PHE A 379 3.46 -27.15 -7.35
CA PHE A 379 2.14 -26.87 -6.75
C PHE A 379 1.32 -25.93 -7.64
N LYS A 380 1.89 -24.76 -7.97
CA LYS A 380 1.22 -23.75 -8.80
C LYS A 380 0.91 -24.28 -10.21
N SER A 381 1.82 -25.05 -10.81
CA SER A 381 1.59 -25.69 -12.11
C SER A 381 0.40 -26.63 -12.08
N ASN A 382 0.26 -27.45 -11.02
CA ASN A 382 -0.85 -28.38 -10.87
C ASN A 382 -2.20 -27.68 -10.66
N VAL A 383 -2.24 -26.58 -9.90
CA VAL A 383 -3.46 -25.78 -9.70
C VAL A 383 -3.90 -25.14 -11.03
N LEU A 384 -3.01 -24.40 -11.70
CA LEU A 384 -3.32 -23.75 -12.98
C LEU A 384 -3.68 -24.76 -14.09
N LEU A 385 -3.06 -25.95 -14.09
CA LEU A 385 -3.42 -27.01 -15.03
C LEU A 385 -4.86 -27.49 -14.81
N ARG A 386 -5.27 -27.72 -13.56
CA ARG A 386 -6.65 -28.08 -13.20
C ARG A 386 -7.66 -27.00 -13.60
N GLU A 387 -7.35 -25.74 -13.32
CA GLU A 387 -8.19 -24.58 -13.69
C GLU A 387 -8.30 -24.38 -15.22
N SER A 388 -7.24 -24.71 -15.96
CA SER A 388 -7.24 -24.65 -17.43
C SER A 388 -8.01 -25.81 -18.09
N GLY A 389 -8.07 -26.97 -17.43
CA GLY A 389 -8.71 -28.17 -17.97
C GLY A 389 -8.18 -28.54 -19.35
N THR A 390 -9.09 -28.60 -20.34
CA THR A 390 -8.76 -28.86 -21.76
C THR A 390 -8.83 -27.63 -22.65
N ASP A 391 -9.03 -26.42 -22.08
CA ASP A 391 -9.18 -25.17 -22.83
C ASP A 391 -7.80 -24.66 -23.32
N PRO A 392 -7.54 -24.59 -24.63
CA PRO A 392 -6.23 -24.17 -25.15
C PRO A 392 -5.87 -22.72 -24.82
N VAL A 393 -6.85 -21.83 -24.66
CA VAL A 393 -6.63 -20.41 -24.35
C VAL A 393 -6.27 -20.24 -22.89
N LYS A 394 -7.00 -20.90 -21.97
CA LYS A 394 -6.63 -20.94 -20.54
C LYS A 394 -5.29 -21.62 -20.34
N LYS A 395 -5.00 -22.72 -21.05
CA LYS A 395 -3.71 -23.41 -20.97
C LYS A 395 -2.55 -22.52 -21.44
N ALA A 396 -2.76 -21.76 -22.52
CA ALA A 396 -1.78 -20.76 -22.98
C ALA A 396 -1.60 -19.58 -22.00
N ALA A 397 -2.64 -19.21 -21.23
CA ALA A 397 -2.51 -18.23 -20.14
C ALA A 397 -1.72 -18.80 -18.95
N ALA A 398 -2.02 -20.03 -18.53
CA ALA A 398 -1.28 -20.74 -17.47
C ALA A 398 0.22 -20.87 -17.77
N ILE A 399 0.59 -21.23 -19.01
CA ILE A 399 1.99 -21.30 -19.44
C ILE A 399 2.70 -19.94 -19.32
N LYS A 400 2.02 -18.83 -19.66
CA LYS A 400 2.57 -17.47 -19.54
C LYS A 400 2.80 -17.06 -18.08
N ASP A 401 1.83 -17.28 -17.20
CA ASP A 401 1.97 -16.95 -15.78
C ASP A 401 2.99 -17.85 -15.06
N MET A 402 3.12 -19.11 -15.46
CA MET A 402 4.22 -19.97 -14.99
C MET A 402 5.59 -19.47 -15.49
N ALA A 403 5.70 -19.05 -16.75
CA ALA A 403 6.92 -18.45 -17.28
C ALA A 403 7.25 -17.11 -16.58
N GLU A 404 6.27 -16.27 -16.25
CA GLU A 404 6.47 -15.11 -15.37
C GLU A 404 6.98 -15.51 -13.98
N THR A 405 6.43 -16.58 -13.42
CA THR A 405 6.80 -17.07 -12.08
C THR A 405 8.23 -17.63 -12.07
N ILE A 406 8.65 -18.31 -13.14
CA ILE A 406 10.04 -18.74 -13.35
C ILE A 406 10.96 -17.53 -13.65
N SER A 407 10.45 -16.47 -14.30
CA SER A 407 11.26 -15.32 -14.69
C SER A 407 11.89 -14.55 -13.52
N VAL A 408 11.29 -14.57 -12.31
CA VAL A 408 11.83 -13.87 -11.13
C VAL A 408 13.00 -14.61 -10.47
N ILE A 409 13.14 -15.92 -10.70
CA ILE A 409 14.23 -16.74 -10.15
C ILE A 409 15.57 -16.25 -10.73
N GLU A 410 16.54 -15.91 -9.88
CA GLU A 410 17.82 -15.33 -10.33
C GLU A 410 18.75 -16.34 -11.02
N ASP A 411 18.79 -17.57 -10.50
CA ASP A 411 19.63 -18.67 -10.96
C ASP A 411 19.19 -19.21 -12.34
N PRO A 412 20.05 -19.19 -13.38
CA PRO A 412 19.72 -19.70 -14.71
C PRO A 412 19.52 -21.22 -14.76
N ILE A 413 20.23 -22.00 -13.94
CA ILE A 413 20.13 -23.46 -13.90
C ILE A 413 18.77 -23.85 -13.31
N LYS A 414 18.35 -23.18 -12.22
CA LYS A 414 17.00 -23.37 -11.66
C LYS A 414 15.90 -23.00 -12.65
N ARG A 415 16.05 -21.91 -13.41
CA ARG A 415 15.07 -21.55 -14.45
C ARG A 415 14.96 -22.62 -15.54
N ASP A 416 16.08 -23.19 -15.97
CA ASP A 416 16.08 -24.27 -16.97
C ASP A 416 15.40 -25.54 -16.42
N VAL A 417 15.82 -26.00 -15.23
CA VAL A 417 15.24 -27.17 -14.56
C VAL A 417 13.73 -27.00 -14.33
N TYR A 418 13.28 -25.89 -13.74
CA TYR A 418 11.85 -25.66 -13.55
C TYR A 418 11.07 -25.60 -14.88
N SER A 419 11.64 -24.98 -15.93
CA SER A 419 10.99 -24.95 -17.25
C SER A 419 10.87 -26.35 -17.85
N LYS A 420 11.88 -27.21 -17.62
CA LYS A 420 11.89 -28.62 -18.05
C LYS A 420 10.87 -29.47 -17.30
N GLU A 421 10.73 -29.29 -15.99
CA GLU A 421 9.74 -30.06 -15.19
C GLU A 421 8.29 -29.69 -15.54
N ILE A 422 8.00 -28.42 -15.86
CA ILE A 422 6.62 -28.00 -16.17
C ILE A 422 6.20 -28.22 -17.63
N ALA A 423 7.15 -28.28 -18.58
CA ALA A 423 6.83 -28.46 -20.01
C ALA A 423 5.98 -29.72 -20.29
N PRO A 424 6.32 -30.91 -19.74
CA PRO A 424 5.49 -32.11 -19.85
C PRO A 424 4.09 -31.95 -19.25
N LEU A 425 3.94 -31.27 -18.10
CA LEU A 425 2.65 -31.03 -17.44
C LEU A 425 1.71 -30.22 -18.34
N PHE A 426 2.25 -29.18 -18.99
CA PHE A 426 1.49 -28.35 -19.92
C PHE A 426 1.45 -28.88 -21.36
N HIS A 427 2.08 -30.03 -21.64
CA HIS A 427 2.25 -30.60 -23.00
C HIS A 427 2.78 -29.55 -24.00
N THR A 428 3.88 -28.90 -23.63
CA THR A 428 4.54 -27.85 -24.41
C THR A 428 6.06 -28.04 -24.40
N GLU A 429 6.77 -27.35 -25.28
CA GLU A 429 8.23 -27.44 -25.37
C GLU A 429 8.92 -26.53 -24.34
N GLN A 430 9.98 -27.05 -23.71
CA GLN A 430 10.81 -26.29 -22.76
C GLN A 430 11.37 -24.99 -23.39
N SER A 431 11.68 -25.03 -24.68
CA SER A 431 12.18 -23.89 -25.46
C SER A 431 11.21 -22.71 -25.49
N ILE A 432 9.91 -22.96 -25.62
CA ILE A 432 8.86 -21.92 -25.67
C ILE A 432 8.77 -21.20 -24.32
N ILE A 433 8.82 -21.96 -23.21
CA ILE A 433 8.84 -21.41 -21.85
C ILE A 433 10.10 -20.56 -21.65
N MET A 434 11.27 -21.10 -22.00
CA MET A 434 12.56 -20.42 -21.82
C MET A 434 12.70 -19.18 -22.72
N GLU A 435 12.13 -19.16 -23.91
CA GLU A 435 12.08 -17.97 -24.76
C GLU A 435 11.24 -16.86 -24.12
N TYR A 436 10.05 -17.19 -23.58
CA TYR A 436 9.17 -16.23 -22.93
C TYR A 436 9.75 -15.71 -21.60
N VAL A 437 10.33 -16.59 -20.78
CA VAL A 437 11.17 -16.24 -19.61
C VAL A 437 12.29 -15.28 -20.01
N GLY A 438 12.98 -15.57 -21.12
CA GLY A 438 14.04 -14.74 -21.68
C GLY A 438 13.54 -13.37 -22.13
N LYS A 439 12.35 -13.30 -22.76
CA LYS A 439 11.71 -12.04 -23.14
C LYS A 439 11.40 -11.18 -21.91
N ILE A 440 10.67 -11.71 -20.93
CA ILE A 440 10.30 -10.98 -19.71
C ILE A 440 11.53 -10.41 -19.00
N ARG A 441 12.61 -11.20 -18.90
CA ARG A 441 13.86 -10.73 -18.28
C ARG A 441 14.60 -9.68 -19.12
N ARG A 442 14.54 -9.72 -20.46
CA ARG A 442 15.08 -8.64 -21.32
C ARG A 442 14.27 -7.36 -21.17
N ASP A 443 12.94 -7.45 -21.18
CA ASP A 443 12.05 -6.29 -21.05
C ASP A 443 12.23 -5.61 -19.68
N ALA A 444 12.30 -6.40 -18.60
CA ALA A 444 12.60 -5.91 -17.25
C ALA A 444 14.02 -5.34 -17.08
N ALA A 445 15.02 -5.92 -17.76
CA ALA A 445 16.39 -5.38 -17.76
C ALA A 445 16.48 -4.05 -18.53
N ALA A 446 15.82 -3.94 -19.69
CA ALA A 446 15.76 -2.70 -20.46
C ALA A 446 15.01 -1.58 -19.71
N GLN A 447 13.98 -1.92 -18.93
CA GLN A 447 13.30 -0.96 -18.06
C GLN A 447 14.22 -0.48 -16.92
N LYS A 448 14.86 -1.41 -16.20
CA LYS A 448 15.85 -1.06 -15.16
C LYS A 448 17.03 -0.26 -15.72
N GLU A 449 17.45 -0.51 -16.95
CA GLU A 449 18.54 0.24 -17.59
C GLU A 449 18.10 1.65 -17.98
N LYS A 450 16.86 1.84 -18.49
CA LYS A 450 16.29 3.19 -18.69
C LYS A 450 16.21 3.97 -17.37
N GLU A 451 15.85 3.32 -16.28
CA GLU A 451 15.82 3.91 -14.93
C GLU A 451 17.24 4.23 -14.43
N ARG A 452 18.21 3.32 -14.62
CA ARG A 452 19.61 3.49 -14.24
C ARG A 452 20.29 4.61 -15.02
N LEU A 453 20.07 4.71 -16.34
CA LEU A 453 20.62 5.76 -17.19
C LEU A 453 20.03 7.13 -16.84
N ARG A 454 18.71 7.22 -16.61
CA ARG A 454 18.06 8.42 -16.04
C ARG A 454 18.64 8.83 -14.68
N GLY A 455 19.14 7.88 -13.89
CA GLY A 455 19.85 8.12 -12.63
C GLY A 455 21.36 8.39 -12.74
N GLN A 456 21.99 8.12 -13.89
CA GLN A 456 23.44 8.30 -14.10
C GLN A 456 23.80 9.59 -14.82
N THR A 457 22.94 10.13 -15.69
CA THR A 457 23.16 11.46 -16.31
C THR A 457 23.28 12.58 -15.27
N PHE A 458 22.80 12.37 -14.04
CA PHE A 458 22.95 13.26 -12.88
C PHE A 458 24.30 13.13 -12.12
N ARG A 459 25.29 12.35 -12.59
CA ARG A 459 26.52 12.07 -11.82
C ARG A 459 27.85 12.44 -12.48
N GLU A 460 27.87 12.84 -13.75
CA GLU A 460 29.13 13.16 -14.46
C GLU A 460 29.21 14.64 -14.89
N THR A 461 29.51 15.50 -13.91
CA THR A 461 30.15 16.81 -14.15
C THR A 461 31.48 16.86 -13.38
N PRO A 462 32.63 17.07 -14.03
CA PRO A 462 33.92 17.12 -13.33
C PRO A 462 34.00 18.31 -12.37
N ILE A 463 34.37 18.04 -11.11
CA ILE A 463 34.58 19.10 -10.11
C ILE A 463 35.90 19.82 -10.42
N VAL A 464 35.81 20.97 -11.09
CA VAL A 464 36.92 21.91 -11.22
C VAL A 464 37.10 22.62 -9.88
N THR A 465 38.11 22.23 -9.11
CA THR A 465 38.44 22.85 -7.82
C THR A 465 39.10 24.23 -8.00
N PRO A 466 38.51 25.34 -7.52
CA PRO A 466 39.17 26.64 -7.53
C PRO A 466 40.15 26.73 -6.35
N SER A 467 41.43 26.99 -6.63
CA SER A 467 42.42 27.30 -5.60
C SER A 467 42.08 28.63 -4.90
N GLY A 468 42.24 28.69 -3.58
CA GLY A 468 41.78 29.82 -2.76
C GLY A 468 42.66 31.07 -2.81
N ASN A 469 42.00 32.21 -2.51
CA ASN A 469 42.54 33.50 -2.04
C ASN A 469 43.93 33.95 -2.53
N GLY A 470 43.94 34.89 -3.47
CA GLY A 470 45.07 35.79 -3.63
C GLY A 470 45.13 36.81 -2.47
N TYR A 471 46.30 36.92 -1.83
CA TYR A 471 46.72 38.10 -1.08
C TYR A 471 47.98 38.68 -1.75
N ASN A 472 48.05 40.01 -1.83
CA ASN A 472 49.17 40.69 -2.48
C ASN A 472 50.50 40.41 -1.77
N ASN A 473 51.58 40.23 -2.54
CA ASN A 473 52.73 41.11 -2.35
C ASN A 473 53.55 41.30 -3.63
N GLN A 474 54.34 42.37 -3.63
CA GLN A 474 55.02 42.89 -4.82
C GLN A 474 56.44 42.34 -5.02
N SER A 475 56.96 42.59 -6.22
CA SER A 475 58.38 42.83 -6.53
C SER A 475 59.37 41.66 -6.62
N GLN A 476 59.73 41.41 -7.88
CA GLN A 476 61.11 41.44 -8.42
C GLN A 476 61.97 40.15 -8.49
N ASN A 477 62.58 40.04 -9.67
CA ASN A 477 63.93 39.57 -9.97
C ASN A 477 64.25 38.06 -10.00
N ASN A 478 64.10 37.54 -11.23
CA ASN A 478 65.20 37.13 -12.12
C ASN A 478 65.70 35.67 -12.17
N HIS A 479 66.04 35.29 -13.41
CA HIS A 479 67.03 34.27 -13.82
C HIS A 479 66.62 32.79 -13.62
N ASN A 480 66.54 32.02 -14.72
CA ASN A 480 67.60 31.18 -15.34
C ASN A 480 67.91 29.91 -14.51
N GLN A 481 68.07 28.71 -15.08
CA GLN A 481 68.37 28.32 -16.46
C GLN A 481 68.09 26.82 -16.73
N GLY A 482 68.19 26.38 -18.00
CA GLY A 482 68.59 25.01 -18.41
C GLY A 482 67.59 23.87 -18.17
N GLN A 483 66.91 23.31 -19.18
CA GLN A 483 67.42 22.45 -20.26
C GLN A 483 68.19 21.18 -19.81
N THR A 484 67.59 20.01 -20.08
CA THR A 484 68.15 18.80 -20.75
C THR A 484 67.17 17.62 -20.54
N GLN A 485 67.13 16.53 -21.32
CA GLN A 485 67.18 16.33 -22.79
C GLN A 485 66.88 14.83 -23.08
N VAL A 486 66.53 14.49 -24.33
CA VAL A 486 66.89 13.21 -25.03
C VAL A 486 66.36 11.87 -24.45
N ASN A 487 65.49 11.14 -25.19
CA ASN A 487 65.84 10.01 -26.09
C ASN A 487 64.63 9.13 -26.57
N GLN A 488 64.80 8.52 -27.75
CA GLN A 488 63.96 7.48 -28.41
C GLN A 488 64.25 6.05 -27.84
N PRO A 489 63.53 4.93 -28.17
CA PRO A 489 63.25 4.31 -29.49
C PRO A 489 61.72 4.14 -29.82
N ILE A 490 61.21 4.07 -31.07
CA ILE A 490 61.36 3.07 -32.18
C ILE A 490 60.83 1.67 -31.76
N GLY A 491 59.97 0.93 -32.48
CA GLY A 491 59.25 1.03 -33.77
C GLY A 491 58.61 -0.36 -34.09
N GLY A 492 57.82 -0.64 -35.14
CA GLY A 492 57.20 0.13 -36.23
C GLY A 492 56.63 -0.80 -37.34
N GLN A 493 55.88 -0.26 -38.32
CA GLN A 493 55.44 -0.89 -39.61
C GLN A 493 54.40 -2.03 -39.50
N GLN A 494 53.47 -2.31 -40.45
CA GLN A 494 52.98 -1.71 -41.72
C GLN A 494 51.57 -2.35 -42.03
N THR A 495 50.75 -2.08 -43.06
CA THR A 495 50.84 -1.36 -44.36
C THR A 495 49.63 -0.45 -44.66
N ASN A 496 49.84 0.44 -45.64
CA ASN A 496 48.98 1.41 -46.34
C ASN A 496 47.59 0.98 -46.90
N GLN A 497 46.69 1.99 -47.02
CA GLN A 497 45.57 2.11 -48.00
C GLN A 497 46.09 2.61 -49.39
N PRO A 498 45.27 2.72 -50.47
CA PRO A 498 44.45 3.94 -50.73
C PRO A 498 43.07 3.71 -51.47
N GLN A 499 41.98 4.41 -51.08
CA GLN A 499 41.34 5.63 -51.69
C GLN A 499 40.46 5.40 -52.95
N ASN A 500 39.21 5.91 -53.04
CA ASN A 500 38.84 7.32 -53.27
C ASN A 500 37.35 7.62 -52.90
N GLN A 501 37.05 8.71 -52.17
CA GLN A 501 36.39 9.99 -52.62
C GLN A 501 34.86 9.91 -52.84
N GLN A 502 34.01 10.57 -52.01
CA GLN A 502 33.57 12.00 -52.04
C GLN A 502 32.56 12.29 -53.18
N GLN A 503 31.49 13.08 -53.05
CA GLN A 503 31.21 14.35 -52.33
C GLN A 503 29.67 14.48 -52.06
N TYR A 504 29.15 14.88 -50.88
CA TYR A 504 28.85 16.24 -50.34
C TYR A 504 27.37 16.72 -50.49
N PRO A 505 26.85 17.66 -49.64
CA PRO A 505 25.64 17.38 -48.82
C PRO A 505 24.61 18.56 -48.70
N ASP A 506 23.90 18.65 -47.55
CA ASP A 506 23.22 19.83 -46.93
C ASP A 506 21.88 20.34 -47.55
N GLU A 507 20.92 21.03 -46.87
CA GLU A 507 20.57 21.23 -45.43
C GLU A 507 19.10 21.77 -45.26
N HIS A 508 18.48 21.56 -44.08
CA HIS A 508 17.43 22.39 -43.38
C HIS A 508 16.07 22.79 -44.08
N PHE A 509 15.23 23.75 -43.60
CA PHE A 509 14.29 23.81 -42.42
C PHE A 509 13.50 25.19 -42.46
N ILE A 510 12.26 25.50 -41.98
CA ILE A 510 11.17 24.79 -41.23
C ILE A 510 9.69 25.02 -41.74
N PRO A 511 8.97 26.18 -41.59
CA PRO A 511 7.57 26.14 -41.05
C PRO A 511 6.44 26.99 -41.71
N ASP A 512 5.25 26.94 -41.05
CA ASP A 512 4.04 27.82 -41.09
C ASP A 512 3.06 27.75 -42.30
N GLY A 513 1.75 28.07 -42.22
CA GLY A 513 0.88 28.30 -41.04
C GLY A 513 -0.49 29.02 -41.31
N TYR A 514 -1.62 28.34 -41.06
CA TYR A 514 -2.99 28.84 -40.68
C TYR A 514 -3.92 29.72 -41.60
N PHE A 515 -5.23 29.54 -41.36
CA PHE A 515 -6.45 30.37 -41.61
C PHE A 515 -7.23 30.46 -42.97
N ASP A 516 -8.47 29.94 -42.91
CA ASP A 516 -9.80 30.39 -43.41
C ASP A 516 -10.07 30.95 -44.83
N ASN A 517 -11.10 30.38 -45.49
CA ASN A 517 -12.44 31.01 -45.65
C ASN A 517 -13.54 30.05 -46.21
N HIS A 518 -14.81 30.37 -45.94
CA HIS A 518 -16.05 29.73 -46.47
C HIS A 518 -16.55 30.42 -47.77
N PRO A 519 -17.66 30.02 -48.47
CA PRO A 519 -18.65 28.92 -48.24
C PRO A 519 -18.94 28.03 -49.48
N GLY A 520 -19.86 27.03 -49.40
CA GLY A 520 -20.52 26.48 -50.61
C GLY A 520 -21.07 25.03 -50.61
N THR A 521 -22.28 24.83 -50.06
CA THR A 521 -23.32 23.84 -50.48
C THR A 521 -22.97 22.42 -51.02
N THR A 522 -23.32 21.41 -50.21
CA THR A 522 -23.97 20.12 -50.57
C THR A 522 -23.37 19.19 -51.65
N SER A 523 -22.72 18.11 -51.21
CA SER A 523 -23.21 16.72 -51.39
C SER A 523 -22.41 15.72 -50.53
N GLN A 524 -22.84 14.45 -50.48
CA GLN A 524 -22.33 13.42 -49.54
C GLN A 524 -20.86 13.03 -49.77
N PRO A 525 -20.13 12.70 -48.69
CA PRO A 525 -19.06 11.70 -48.74
C PRO A 525 -19.30 10.52 -47.76
N GLN A 526 -18.75 9.35 -48.09
CA GLN A 526 -18.64 8.21 -47.19
C GLN A 526 -17.37 8.29 -46.35
N GLN A 527 -17.49 8.15 -45.03
CA GLN A 527 -16.45 7.61 -44.14
C GLN A 527 -17.15 6.82 -43.02
N GLY A 528 -16.55 5.82 -42.38
CA GLY A 528 -15.20 5.29 -42.59
C GLY A 528 -14.49 5.07 -41.26
N GLY A 529 -14.68 3.90 -40.65
CA GLY A 529 -14.16 3.57 -39.32
C GLY A 529 -15.08 4.08 -38.20
N ASN A 530 -15.56 3.15 -37.37
CA ASN A 530 -16.06 3.47 -36.03
C ASN A 530 -15.76 2.26 -35.13
N ASP A 531 -14.70 2.47 -34.35
CA ASP A 531 -14.22 1.80 -33.14
C ASP A 531 -14.86 0.50 -32.65
N ILE A 532 -13.96 -0.41 -32.26
CA ILE A 532 -14.25 -1.50 -31.32
C ILE A 532 -14.50 -0.87 -29.95
N VAL A 533 -15.75 -0.46 -29.70
CA VAL A 533 -16.18 -0.01 -28.37
C VAL A 533 -16.03 -1.15 -27.38
N ASP A 534 -15.43 -0.83 -26.23
CA ASP A 534 -14.58 -1.78 -25.53
C ASP A 534 -15.34 -2.86 -24.75
N LYS A 535 -15.15 -4.14 -25.10
CA LYS A 535 -15.63 -5.27 -24.26
C LYS A 535 -14.87 -5.39 -22.93
N PHE A 536 -13.78 -4.66 -22.73
CA PHE A 536 -13.18 -4.50 -21.39
C PHE A 536 -13.98 -3.57 -20.46
N SER A 537 -14.90 -2.75 -20.98
CA SER A 537 -15.60 -1.73 -20.18
C SER A 537 -16.57 -2.30 -19.15
N GLU A 538 -17.42 -3.28 -19.49
CA GLU A 538 -18.49 -3.77 -18.59
C GLU A 538 -17.94 -4.33 -17.26
N LYS A 539 -16.93 -5.22 -17.31
CA LYS A 539 -16.35 -5.82 -16.08
C LYS A 539 -15.54 -4.81 -15.25
N TYR A 540 -15.03 -3.74 -15.88
CA TYR A 540 -14.39 -2.63 -15.17
C TYR A 540 -15.42 -1.68 -14.53
N LEU A 541 -16.53 -1.39 -15.21
CA LEU A 541 -17.65 -0.61 -14.69
C LEU A 541 -18.34 -1.31 -13.50
N ALA A 542 -18.52 -2.63 -13.57
CA ALA A 542 -19.02 -3.45 -12.47
C ALA A 542 -18.13 -3.39 -11.21
N THR A 543 -16.83 -3.13 -11.38
CA THR A 543 -15.87 -2.96 -10.26
C THR A 543 -16.03 -1.60 -9.55
N ILE A 544 -16.73 -0.64 -10.16
CA ILE A 544 -16.83 0.76 -9.68
C ILE A 544 -18.27 1.17 -9.34
N ASN A 545 -19.29 0.68 -10.05
CA ASN A 545 -20.69 1.10 -9.87
C ASN A 545 -21.61 -0.01 -9.34
N LYS A 546 -21.84 -0.03 -8.02
CA LYS A 546 -22.76 -0.96 -7.35
C LYS A 546 -24.23 -0.83 -7.80
N GLN A 547 -24.67 0.37 -8.17
CA GLN A 547 -26.03 0.60 -8.65
C GLN A 547 -26.28 -0.21 -9.93
N TYR A 548 -25.34 -0.17 -10.88
CA TYR A 548 -25.39 -0.96 -12.11
C TYR A 548 -25.39 -2.47 -11.85
N VAL A 549 -24.58 -2.95 -10.90
CA VAL A 549 -24.55 -4.38 -10.53
C VAL A 549 -25.92 -4.84 -10.03
N TYR A 550 -26.50 -4.13 -9.05
CA TYR A 550 -27.81 -4.49 -8.50
C TYR A 550 -28.94 -4.38 -9.55
N GLU A 551 -28.91 -3.35 -10.40
CA GLU A 551 -29.86 -3.19 -11.51
C GLU A 551 -29.75 -4.33 -12.53
N ARG A 552 -28.54 -4.76 -12.88
CA ARG A 552 -28.31 -5.91 -13.78
C ARG A 552 -28.83 -7.22 -13.17
N GLU A 553 -28.57 -7.47 -11.89
CA GLU A 553 -29.08 -8.65 -11.17
C GLU A 553 -30.62 -8.67 -11.10
N LEU A 554 -31.29 -7.50 -11.06
CA LEU A 554 -32.75 -7.44 -11.20
C LEU A 554 -33.19 -7.70 -12.64
N MET A 555 -32.47 -7.20 -13.64
CA MET A 555 -32.76 -7.51 -15.04
C MET A 555 -32.63 -9.01 -15.33
N CYS A 556 -31.71 -9.74 -14.71
CA CYS A 556 -31.66 -11.21 -14.81
C CYS A 556 -32.97 -11.86 -14.33
N LEU A 557 -33.55 -11.39 -13.20
CA LEU A 557 -34.84 -11.89 -12.70
C LEU A 557 -36.02 -11.52 -13.63
N ILE A 558 -36.01 -10.31 -14.19
CA ILE A 558 -37.00 -9.85 -15.18
C ILE A 558 -36.95 -10.67 -16.47
N VAL A 559 -35.75 -10.96 -16.98
CA VAL A 559 -35.55 -11.70 -18.22
C VAL A 559 -35.96 -13.17 -18.04
N ASN A 560 -35.49 -13.82 -16.98
CA ASN A 560 -35.69 -15.27 -16.79
C ASN A 560 -37.05 -15.63 -16.18
N TYR A 561 -37.71 -14.71 -15.47
CA TYR A 561 -38.96 -14.97 -14.74
C TYR A 561 -40.06 -13.93 -14.94
N GLY A 562 -39.89 -12.96 -15.85
CA GLY A 562 -40.77 -11.78 -15.97
C GLY A 562 -42.26 -12.07 -16.15
N ASN A 563 -42.60 -13.18 -16.80
CA ASN A 563 -43.97 -13.64 -17.04
C ASN A 563 -44.57 -14.49 -15.91
N LYS A 564 -43.80 -14.86 -14.88
CA LYS A 564 -44.30 -15.64 -13.73
C LYS A 564 -45.08 -14.76 -12.77
N ASP A 565 -46.25 -15.23 -12.36
CA ASP A 565 -47.05 -14.62 -11.31
C ASP A 565 -46.38 -14.72 -9.94
N VAL A 566 -46.38 -13.62 -9.18
CA VAL A 566 -45.95 -13.53 -7.78
C VAL A 566 -47.04 -12.85 -6.94
N ILE A 567 -47.22 -13.32 -5.70
CA ILE A 567 -48.24 -12.81 -4.79
C ILE A 567 -47.68 -11.63 -3.99
N ILE A 568 -48.17 -10.43 -4.26
CA ILE A 568 -47.88 -9.26 -3.44
C ILE A 568 -48.88 -9.20 -2.29
N VAL A 569 -48.37 -9.25 -1.06
CA VAL A 569 -49.15 -9.04 0.16
C VAL A 569 -49.07 -7.56 0.54
N GLU A 570 -50.18 -6.84 0.41
CA GLU A 570 -50.27 -5.45 0.89
C GLU A 570 -50.44 -5.40 2.41
N ASP A 571 -49.38 -4.98 3.10
CA ASP A 571 -49.37 -4.67 4.53
C ASP A 571 -49.62 -5.88 5.47
N LYS A 572 -49.46 -5.69 6.78
CA LYS A 572 -49.65 -6.75 7.79
C LYS A 572 -51.11 -6.91 8.22
N ASP A 573 -51.92 -5.87 8.05
CA ASP A 573 -53.29 -5.80 8.57
C ASP A 573 -54.40 -5.90 7.50
N LYS A 574 -54.05 -5.97 6.20
CA LYS A 574 -55.02 -6.14 5.11
C LYS A 574 -54.91 -7.54 4.47
N LYS A 575 -56.05 -8.22 4.33
CA LYS A 575 -56.15 -9.53 3.65
C LYS A 575 -56.30 -9.42 2.13
N THR A 576 -55.66 -8.42 1.51
CA THR A 576 -55.67 -8.19 0.06
C THR A 576 -54.34 -8.62 -0.54
N SER A 577 -54.34 -9.80 -1.16
CA SER A 577 -53.23 -10.33 -1.94
C SER A 577 -53.50 -10.09 -3.42
N GLU A 578 -52.68 -9.26 -4.07
CA GLU A 578 -52.71 -9.09 -5.52
C GLU A 578 -51.73 -10.06 -6.19
N VAL A 579 -52.10 -10.57 -7.36
CA VAL A 579 -51.25 -11.46 -8.17
C VAL A 579 -50.78 -10.67 -9.39
N LEU A 580 -49.52 -10.26 -9.37
CA LEU A 580 -48.85 -9.57 -10.47
C LEU A 580 -47.71 -10.44 -11.00
N ASN A 581 -47.43 -10.39 -12.30
CA ASN A 581 -46.20 -11.00 -12.81
C ASN A 581 -44.96 -10.24 -12.31
N VAL A 582 -43.78 -10.88 -12.35
CA VAL A 582 -42.52 -10.31 -11.85
C VAL A 582 -42.23 -8.91 -12.39
N VAL A 583 -42.49 -8.65 -13.68
CA VAL A 583 -42.29 -7.32 -14.30
C VAL A 583 -43.24 -6.27 -13.71
N ASN A 584 -44.53 -6.60 -13.60
CA ASN A 584 -45.53 -5.71 -13.01
C ASN A 584 -45.28 -5.49 -11.52
N ALA A 585 -44.77 -6.49 -10.79
CA ALA A 585 -44.38 -6.37 -9.39
C ALA A 585 -43.19 -5.40 -9.19
N VAL A 586 -42.18 -5.44 -10.07
CA VAL A 586 -41.09 -4.46 -10.08
C VAL A 586 -41.62 -3.06 -10.36
N ALA A 587 -42.41 -2.89 -11.44
CA ALA A 587 -42.94 -1.59 -11.84
C ALA A 587 -43.84 -0.96 -10.77
N TYR A 588 -44.67 -1.78 -10.11
CA TYR A 588 -45.54 -1.37 -9.00
C TYR A 588 -44.73 -0.94 -7.77
N ASP A 589 -43.66 -1.67 -7.39
CA ASP A 589 -42.85 -1.29 -6.23
C ASP A 589 -41.97 -0.05 -6.52
N PHE A 590 -41.41 0.07 -7.74
CA PHE A 590 -40.67 1.27 -8.17
C PHE A 590 -41.55 2.52 -8.17
N GLY A 591 -42.79 2.42 -8.66
CA GLY A 591 -43.75 3.53 -8.69
C GLY A 591 -44.15 4.10 -7.32
N LYS A 592 -43.97 3.35 -6.22
CA LYS A 592 -44.26 3.84 -4.85
C LYS A 592 -43.25 4.84 -4.29
N ASP A 593 -42.03 4.85 -4.85
CA ASP A 593 -40.89 5.61 -4.34
C ASP A 593 -40.32 6.60 -5.37
N GLU A 594 -41.04 6.81 -6.49
CA GLU A 594 -40.58 7.56 -7.67
C GLU A 594 -39.20 7.09 -8.17
N PHE A 595 -38.94 5.78 -8.05
CA PHE A 595 -37.67 5.17 -8.40
C PHE A 595 -37.52 5.01 -9.91
N GLU A 596 -36.37 5.43 -10.44
CA GLU A 596 -35.94 5.12 -11.80
C GLU A 596 -34.58 4.41 -11.82
N MET A 597 -34.42 3.46 -12.75
CA MET A 597 -33.15 2.79 -13.00
C MET A 597 -32.14 3.77 -13.60
N SER A 598 -30.92 3.76 -13.07
CA SER A 598 -29.82 4.63 -13.50
C SER A 598 -29.25 4.23 -14.86
N ASN A 599 -29.35 2.95 -15.25
CA ASN A 599 -29.03 2.49 -16.59
C ASN A 599 -30.23 2.66 -17.53
N SER A 600 -30.07 3.47 -18.59
CA SER A 600 -31.11 3.79 -19.57
C SER A 600 -31.55 2.57 -20.40
N THR A 601 -30.63 1.67 -20.78
CA THR A 601 -30.95 0.44 -21.51
C THR A 601 -31.80 -0.51 -20.65
N PHE A 602 -31.46 -0.68 -19.37
CA PHE A 602 -32.26 -1.49 -18.44
C PHE A 602 -33.63 -0.85 -18.16
N LYS A 603 -33.72 0.49 -18.04
CA LYS A 603 -35.00 1.21 -17.95
C LYS A 603 -35.90 0.91 -19.17
N LEU A 604 -35.35 1.02 -20.38
CA LEU A 604 -36.07 0.71 -21.63
C LEU A 604 -36.55 -0.74 -21.66
N MET A 605 -35.66 -1.70 -21.32
CA MET A 605 -36.03 -3.12 -21.24
C MET A 605 -37.13 -3.40 -20.20
N LEU A 606 -37.12 -2.76 -19.03
CA LEU A 606 -38.19 -2.90 -18.05
C LEU A 606 -39.54 -2.37 -18.60
N GLU A 607 -39.54 -1.21 -19.24
CA GLU A 607 -40.74 -0.63 -19.84
C GLU A 607 -41.31 -1.47 -21.00
N GLU A 608 -40.45 -1.98 -21.88
CA GLU A 608 -40.86 -2.78 -23.04
C GLU A 608 -41.32 -4.18 -22.63
N ALA A 609 -40.64 -4.83 -21.67
CA ALA A 609 -41.10 -6.09 -21.10
C ALA A 609 -42.52 -5.96 -20.52
N ARG A 610 -42.82 -4.82 -19.88
CA ARG A 610 -44.17 -4.52 -19.37
C ARG A 610 -45.20 -4.43 -20.50
N LYS A 611 -44.91 -3.65 -21.55
CA LYS A 611 -45.78 -3.49 -22.75
C LYS A 611 -46.03 -4.83 -23.47
N GLN A 612 -45.02 -5.70 -23.54
CA GLN A 612 -45.17 -7.05 -24.10
C GLN A 612 -46.10 -7.93 -23.26
N LEU A 613 -45.96 -7.93 -21.93
CA LEU A 613 -46.79 -8.73 -21.01
C LEU A 613 -48.21 -8.18 -20.83
N GLU A 614 -48.40 -6.86 -20.94
CA GLU A 614 -49.72 -6.22 -21.07
C GLU A 614 -50.46 -6.71 -22.32
N SER A 615 -49.74 -6.89 -23.44
CA SER A 615 -50.29 -7.32 -24.73
C SER A 615 -50.48 -8.84 -24.83
N ASN A 616 -49.58 -9.63 -24.23
CA ASN A 616 -49.61 -11.08 -24.19
C ASN A 616 -48.94 -11.59 -22.91
N LYS A 617 -49.72 -12.12 -21.97
CA LYS A 617 -49.20 -12.67 -20.70
C LYS A 617 -48.15 -13.78 -20.88
N ASN A 618 -48.18 -14.49 -22.00
CA ASN A 618 -47.23 -15.56 -22.34
C ASN A 618 -46.15 -15.09 -23.34
N ALA A 619 -45.82 -13.79 -23.38
CA ALA A 619 -44.76 -13.26 -24.23
C ALA A 619 -43.38 -13.84 -23.87
N ASP A 620 -42.61 -14.18 -24.90
CA ASP A 620 -41.22 -14.61 -24.79
C ASP A 620 -40.31 -13.37 -24.76
N ILE A 621 -40.04 -12.88 -23.54
CA ILE A 621 -39.29 -11.65 -23.27
C ILE A 621 -37.83 -11.76 -23.75
N VAL A 622 -37.22 -12.95 -23.57
CA VAL A 622 -35.88 -13.28 -24.04
C VAL A 622 -35.79 -13.11 -25.55
N LYS A 623 -36.68 -13.79 -26.28
CA LYS A 623 -36.71 -13.76 -27.74
C LYS A 623 -37.10 -12.39 -28.30
N TYR A 624 -37.94 -11.64 -27.59
CA TYR A 624 -38.25 -10.26 -27.96
C TYR A 624 -37.00 -9.38 -27.96
N PHE A 625 -36.22 -9.36 -26.87
CA PHE A 625 -35.01 -8.54 -26.80
C PHE A 625 -33.87 -9.03 -27.71
N GLN A 626 -33.75 -10.34 -27.93
CA GLN A 626 -32.80 -10.92 -28.90
C GLN A 626 -33.13 -10.60 -30.38
N ASN A 627 -34.29 -9.99 -30.65
CA ASN A 627 -34.68 -9.54 -31.99
C ASN A 627 -35.03 -8.04 -31.99
N HIS A 628 -34.54 -7.27 -31.00
CA HIS A 628 -34.89 -5.86 -30.88
C HIS A 628 -34.20 -5.01 -31.95
N ALA A 629 -34.76 -3.84 -32.28
CA ALA A 629 -34.18 -2.93 -33.27
C ALA A 629 -32.96 -2.16 -32.72
N ASP A 630 -32.94 -1.88 -31.41
CA ASP A 630 -31.81 -1.23 -30.76
C ASP A 630 -30.70 -2.25 -30.45
N ARG A 631 -29.50 -2.01 -30.98
CA ARG A 631 -28.33 -2.86 -30.78
C ARG A 631 -27.86 -2.89 -29.31
N THR A 632 -28.00 -1.80 -28.56
CA THR A 632 -27.61 -1.78 -27.13
C THR A 632 -28.47 -2.72 -26.30
N VAL A 633 -29.76 -2.84 -26.63
CA VAL A 633 -30.68 -3.81 -26.01
C VAL A 633 -30.29 -5.25 -26.38
N ASN A 634 -29.90 -5.49 -27.63
CA ASN A 634 -29.39 -6.80 -28.07
C ASN A 634 -28.07 -7.19 -27.39
N ASP A 635 -27.11 -6.26 -27.29
CA ASP A 635 -25.83 -6.52 -26.65
C ASP A 635 -26.03 -6.71 -25.12
N ALA A 636 -26.96 -5.97 -24.50
CA ALA A 636 -27.32 -6.12 -23.08
C ALA A 636 -28.04 -7.44 -22.76
N ILE A 637 -29.05 -7.86 -23.53
CA ILE A 637 -29.73 -9.14 -23.30
C ILE A 637 -28.76 -10.32 -23.50
N ASN A 638 -27.87 -10.25 -24.50
CA ASN A 638 -26.87 -11.30 -24.72
C ASN A 638 -25.77 -11.29 -23.65
N SER A 639 -25.42 -10.13 -23.06
CA SER A 639 -24.56 -10.04 -21.86
C SER A 639 -25.22 -10.72 -20.64
N ILE A 640 -26.51 -10.45 -20.40
CA ILE A 640 -27.29 -11.09 -19.32
C ILE A 640 -27.38 -12.61 -19.49
N LEU A 641 -27.71 -13.08 -20.70
CA LEU A 641 -27.86 -14.52 -20.99
C LEU A 641 -26.53 -15.28 -21.01
N ALA A 642 -25.42 -14.63 -21.40
CA ALA A 642 -24.09 -15.25 -21.36
C ALA A 642 -23.64 -15.57 -19.92
N ASP A 643 -24.06 -14.76 -18.92
CA ASP A 643 -23.77 -15.04 -17.51
C ASP A 643 -24.73 -16.05 -16.88
N ASP A 644 -25.88 -16.36 -17.49
CA ASP A 644 -26.73 -17.47 -17.04
C ASP A 644 -26.05 -18.85 -17.23
N MET A 645 -24.94 -18.88 -18.00
CA MET A 645 -24.00 -20.01 -18.09
C MET A 645 -22.73 -19.85 -17.22
N SER A 646 -22.52 -18.72 -16.54
CA SER A 646 -21.34 -18.44 -15.70
C SER A 646 -21.66 -18.42 -14.19
N LEU A 647 -22.91 -18.12 -13.83
CA LEU A 647 -23.34 -17.86 -12.44
C LEU A 647 -23.14 -19.02 -11.45
N GLU A 648 -23.06 -20.28 -11.87
CA GLU A 648 -22.76 -21.40 -10.96
C GLU A 648 -21.37 -21.28 -10.29
N ALA A 649 -20.41 -20.61 -10.95
CA ALA A 649 -19.03 -20.55 -10.53
C ALA A 649 -18.77 -19.51 -9.42
N GLU A 650 -19.22 -18.26 -9.60
CA GLU A 650 -18.91 -17.12 -8.73
C GLU A 650 -19.97 -16.85 -7.63
N MET A 651 -21.04 -17.65 -7.56
CA MET A 651 -22.07 -17.58 -6.51
C MET A 651 -21.60 -18.06 -5.12
N THR A 652 -22.09 -17.41 -4.05
CA THR A 652 -22.00 -17.95 -2.68
C THR A 652 -22.85 -19.21 -2.52
N ASP A 653 -22.57 -20.06 -1.55
CA ASP A 653 -23.31 -21.33 -1.38
C ASP A 653 -24.80 -21.12 -1.05
N GLU A 654 -25.13 -20.01 -0.41
CA GLU A 654 -26.50 -19.52 -0.22
C GLU A 654 -27.23 -19.27 -1.56
N ALA A 655 -26.50 -18.80 -2.58
CA ALA A 655 -26.99 -18.58 -3.93
C ALA A 655 -26.97 -19.88 -4.79
N ARG A 656 -26.07 -20.83 -4.51
CA ARG A 656 -26.07 -22.16 -5.15
C ARG A 656 -27.24 -23.05 -4.72
N GLN A 657 -27.72 -22.89 -3.48
CA GLN A 657 -28.96 -23.52 -3.00
C GLN A 657 -30.20 -22.96 -3.74
N PHE A 658 -30.19 -21.65 -3.99
CA PHE A 658 -31.27 -20.82 -4.55
C PHE A 658 -31.60 -21.14 -6.02
N CYS A 659 -30.61 -21.47 -6.87
CA CYS A 659 -30.87 -21.76 -8.30
C CYS A 659 -31.56 -23.11 -8.56
N LYS A 660 -31.80 -23.94 -7.54
CA LYS A 660 -32.40 -25.28 -7.69
C LYS A 660 -33.87 -25.36 -7.29
N ASP A 661 -34.43 -24.30 -6.68
CA ASP A 661 -35.72 -24.40 -6.01
C ASP A 661 -36.90 -23.81 -6.81
N LYS A 662 -37.85 -24.67 -7.18
CA LYS A 662 -38.96 -24.36 -8.10
C LYS A 662 -40.20 -23.86 -7.37
N ARG A 663 -40.05 -22.93 -6.42
CA ARG A 663 -41.13 -22.46 -5.52
C ARG A 663 -41.29 -20.95 -5.52
N ASP A 664 -42.51 -20.48 -5.84
CA ASP A 664 -42.84 -19.07 -6.08
C ASP A 664 -42.54 -18.15 -4.88
N ARG A 665 -42.62 -18.69 -3.67
CA ARG A 665 -42.30 -17.99 -2.41
C ARG A 665 -40.83 -17.54 -2.33
N GLU A 666 -39.91 -18.30 -2.92
CA GLU A 666 -38.49 -17.95 -2.92
C GLU A 666 -38.19 -16.91 -3.99
N LEU A 667 -38.73 -17.07 -5.21
CA LEU A 667 -38.69 -16.04 -6.25
C LEU A 667 -39.20 -14.68 -5.74
N PHE A 668 -40.31 -14.64 -4.99
CA PHE A 668 -40.83 -13.42 -4.38
C PHE A 668 -39.87 -12.80 -3.35
N ASN A 669 -39.29 -13.59 -2.44
CA ASN A 669 -38.30 -13.11 -1.48
C ASN A 669 -37.05 -12.56 -2.18
N ASN A 670 -36.58 -13.23 -3.22
CA ASN A 670 -35.39 -12.89 -3.98
C ASN A 670 -35.58 -11.56 -4.73
N LEU A 671 -36.75 -11.39 -5.37
CA LEU A 671 -37.16 -10.16 -6.02
C LEU A 671 -37.22 -8.98 -5.03
N ARG A 672 -37.90 -9.19 -3.90
CA ARG A 672 -38.02 -8.19 -2.81
C ARG A 672 -36.66 -7.75 -2.27
N ASN A 673 -35.76 -8.70 -2.03
CA ASN A 673 -34.41 -8.42 -1.54
C ASN A 673 -33.61 -7.59 -2.55
N ARG A 674 -33.69 -7.92 -3.85
CA ARG A 674 -32.95 -7.19 -4.89
C ARG A 674 -33.46 -5.75 -5.05
N ILE A 675 -34.77 -5.55 -5.10
CA ILE A 675 -35.40 -4.21 -5.13
C ILE A 675 -34.95 -3.38 -3.91
N THR A 676 -34.89 -4.00 -2.73
CA THR A 676 -34.46 -3.34 -1.49
C THR A 676 -33.00 -2.87 -1.58
N LEU A 677 -32.08 -3.69 -2.10
CA LEU A 677 -30.68 -3.31 -2.29
C LEU A 677 -30.50 -2.15 -3.30
N ILE A 678 -31.25 -2.19 -4.41
CA ILE A 678 -31.24 -1.13 -5.43
C ILE A 678 -31.70 0.20 -4.83
N LYS A 679 -32.86 0.24 -4.17
CA LYS A 679 -33.38 1.46 -3.55
C LYS A 679 -32.44 1.99 -2.45
N MET A 680 -31.84 1.08 -1.67
CA MET A 680 -30.91 1.44 -0.60
C MET A 680 -29.60 2.07 -1.12
N GLU A 681 -29.09 1.67 -2.29
CA GLU A 681 -27.90 2.30 -2.89
C GLU A 681 -28.26 3.60 -3.64
N TRP A 682 -29.40 3.63 -4.33
CA TRP A 682 -29.92 4.82 -5.02
C TRP A 682 -30.16 6.00 -4.07
N TYR A 683 -30.82 5.77 -2.94
CA TYR A 683 -31.00 6.82 -1.93
C TYR A 683 -29.67 7.27 -1.31
N LYS A 684 -28.67 6.41 -1.11
CA LYS A 684 -27.32 6.86 -0.67
C LYS A 684 -26.65 7.75 -1.71
N ASN A 685 -26.76 7.39 -2.99
CA ASN A 685 -26.19 8.17 -4.09
C ASN A 685 -26.84 9.56 -4.18
N GLN A 686 -28.17 9.64 -4.01
CA GLN A 686 -28.86 10.93 -3.84
C GLN A 686 -28.39 11.68 -2.58
N GLN A 687 -28.25 10.98 -1.45
CA GLN A 687 -27.85 11.61 -0.18
C GLN A 687 -26.44 12.24 -0.29
N GLU A 688 -25.49 11.55 -0.91
CA GLU A 688 -24.13 12.06 -1.16
C GLU A 688 -24.13 13.16 -2.23
N SER A 689 -24.99 13.09 -3.26
CA SER A 689 -25.16 14.18 -4.24
C SER A 689 -25.68 15.45 -3.56
N LEU A 690 -26.79 15.36 -2.82
CA LEU A 690 -27.37 16.45 -2.03
C LEU A 690 -26.38 16.99 -1.00
N LYS A 691 -25.56 16.13 -0.37
CA LYS A 691 -24.49 16.58 0.53
C LYS A 691 -23.45 17.45 -0.18
N ASN A 692 -23.02 17.06 -1.38
CA ASN A 692 -22.06 17.83 -2.16
C ASN A 692 -22.68 19.13 -2.70
N GLU A 693 -23.98 19.14 -3.07
CA GLU A 693 -24.72 20.38 -3.37
C GLU A 693 -24.82 21.31 -2.16
N ILE A 694 -25.17 20.79 -0.98
CA ILE A 694 -25.21 21.56 0.28
C ILE A 694 -23.84 22.18 0.56
N LEU A 695 -22.77 21.37 0.58
CA LEU A 695 -21.41 21.85 0.83
C LEU A 695 -20.96 22.90 -0.19
N SER A 696 -21.37 22.77 -1.47
CA SER A 696 -21.05 23.73 -2.51
C SER A 696 -21.85 25.03 -2.38
N ALA A 697 -23.11 24.97 -1.95
CA ALA A 697 -23.97 26.14 -1.74
C ALA A 697 -23.68 26.86 -0.41
N SER A 698 -23.30 26.13 0.65
CA SER A 698 -22.82 26.69 1.93
C SER A 698 -21.48 27.43 1.81
N ALA A 699 -20.74 27.23 0.70
CA ALA A 699 -19.54 27.98 0.35
C ALA A 699 -19.82 29.32 -0.37
N ASP A 700 -21.07 29.81 -0.30
CA ASP A 700 -21.50 31.16 -0.71
C ASP A 700 -22.62 31.66 0.22
N ASP A 701 -22.41 32.81 0.86
CA ASP A 701 -23.29 33.40 1.87
C ASP A 701 -24.67 33.83 1.32
N ASN A 702 -24.79 33.95 0.00
CA ASN A 702 -26.04 34.33 -0.69
C ASN A 702 -27.03 33.16 -0.80
N ASN A 703 -26.57 31.90 -0.78
CA ASN A 703 -27.40 30.72 -1.06
C ASN A 703 -28.21 30.20 0.15
N LYS A 704 -28.48 31.06 1.14
CA LYS A 704 -29.14 30.69 2.42
C LYS A 704 -30.53 30.09 2.29
N GLU A 705 -31.25 30.39 1.22
CA GLU A 705 -32.54 29.78 0.91
C GLU A 705 -32.37 28.41 0.23
N ARG A 706 -31.46 28.30 -0.75
CA ARG A 706 -31.15 27.06 -1.47
C ARG A 706 -30.53 25.99 -0.58
N VAL A 707 -29.65 26.35 0.37
CA VAL A 707 -29.11 25.40 1.35
C VAL A 707 -30.21 24.82 2.24
N LYS A 708 -31.22 25.61 2.64
CA LYS A 708 -32.38 25.09 3.40
C LYS A 708 -33.23 24.13 2.55
N GLU A 709 -33.46 24.46 1.28
CA GLU A 709 -34.17 23.61 0.33
C GLU A 709 -33.46 22.25 0.14
N LEU A 710 -32.14 22.27 -0.07
CA LEU A 710 -31.32 21.08 -0.22
C LEU A 710 -31.24 20.24 1.07
N ALA A 711 -31.10 20.90 2.22
CA ALA A 711 -31.11 20.23 3.53
C ALA A 711 -32.45 19.54 3.83
N LYS A 712 -33.59 20.12 3.37
CA LYS A 712 -34.90 19.47 3.44
C LYS A 712 -34.94 18.17 2.62
N LYS A 713 -34.47 18.20 1.36
CA LYS A 713 -34.38 17.01 0.50
C LYS A 713 -33.43 15.95 1.09
N PHE A 714 -32.31 16.36 1.66
CA PHE A 714 -31.36 15.48 2.35
C PHE A 714 -32.01 14.78 3.57
N MET A 715 -32.88 15.46 4.32
CA MET A 715 -33.67 14.86 5.41
C MET A 715 -34.73 13.87 4.91
N GLU A 716 -35.38 14.17 3.78
CA GLU A 716 -36.39 13.31 3.16
C GLU A 716 -35.77 12.00 2.66
N VAL A 717 -34.65 12.08 1.94
CA VAL A 717 -33.84 10.92 1.51
C VAL A 717 -33.29 10.13 2.72
N GLY A 718 -32.76 10.81 3.74
CA GLY A 718 -32.30 10.17 4.97
C GLY A 718 -33.40 9.44 5.75
N THR A 719 -34.66 9.88 5.60
CA THR A 719 -35.83 9.21 6.19
C THR A 719 -36.15 7.92 5.45
N LYS A 720 -36.17 7.93 4.11
CA LYS A 720 -36.35 6.71 3.29
C LYS A 720 -35.29 5.64 3.57
N ILE A 721 -34.02 6.03 3.70
CA ILE A 721 -32.91 5.14 4.10
C ILE A 721 -33.17 4.50 5.49
N SER A 722 -33.72 5.26 6.42
CA SER A 722 -34.09 4.79 7.76
C SER A 722 -35.28 3.80 7.73
N GLU A 723 -36.28 4.05 6.88
CA GLU A 723 -37.44 3.17 6.69
C GLU A 723 -37.02 1.82 6.09
N ILE A 724 -36.21 1.83 5.03
CA ILE A 724 -35.64 0.61 4.43
C ILE A 724 -34.81 -0.17 5.46
N SER A 725 -33.92 0.52 6.19
CA SER A 725 -33.07 -0.12 7.21
C SER A 725 -33.87 -0.79 8.34
N LYS A 726 -34.98 -0.16 8.79
CA LYS A 726 -35.91 -0.75 9.77
C LYS A 726 -36.63 -1.97 9.21
N ALA A 727 -37.07 -1.94 7.94
CA ALA A 727 -37.77 -3.04 7.30
C ALA A 727 -36.87 -4.29 7.15
N GLU A 728 -35.56 -4.10 6.99
CA GLU A 728 -34.55 -5.17 7.01
C GLU A 728 -34.07 -5.57 8.43
N GLY A 729 -34.65 -5.00 9.50
CA GLY A 729 -34.27 -5.30 10.88
C GLY A 729 -32.88 -4.80 11.30
N ARG A 730 -32.29 -3.84 10.57
CA ARG A 730 -30.95 -3.30 10.83
C ARG A 730 -31.01 -2.13 11.82
N VAL A 731 -30.04 -2.05 12.72
CA VAL A 731 -29.96 -0.96 13.71
C VAL A 731 -29.59 0.35 13.03
N ILE A 732 -30.37 1.40 13.31
CA ILE A 732 -30.17 2.75 12.72
C ILE A 732 -28.85 3.35 13.24
N ASN A 733 -27.95 3.68 12.33
CA ASN A 733 -26.67 4.30 12.68
C ASN A 733 -26.87 5.74 13.19
N GLN A 734 -26.53 5.99 14.47
CA GLN A 734 -26.60 7.31 15.09
C GLN A 734 -25.77 8.40 14.38
N SER A 735 -24.77 8.00 13.57
CA SER A 735 -23.99 8.93 12.75
C SER A 735 -24.86 9.75 11.81
N ILE A 736 -25.80 9.12 11.10
CA ILE A 736 -26.64 9.78 10.09
C ILE A 736 -27.46 10.91 10.74
N LYS A 737 -28.02 10.69 11.93
CA LYS A 737 -28.79 11.72 12.62
C LYS A 737 -27.94 12.93 13.00
N LYS A 738 -26.73 12.71 13.53
CA LYS A 738 -25.79 13.79 13.87
C LYS A 738 -25.29 14.55 12.65
N GLU A 739 -25.08 13.85 11.55
CA GLU A 739 -24.61 14.40 10.28
C GLU A 739 -25.67 15.32 9.65
N THR A 740 -26.93 14.88 9.64
CA THR A 740 -28.11 15.72 9.34
C THR A 740 -28.21 16.93 10.28
N GLU A 741 -28.07 16.73 11.59
CA GLU A 741 -28.09 17.80 12.61
C GLU A 741 -26.92 18.78 12.49
N SER A 742 -25.88 18.47 11.71
CA SER A 742 -24.74 19.35 11.42
C SER A 742 -24.99 20.17 10.15
N LEU A 743 -25.35 19.49 9.04
CA LEU A 743 -25.62 20.14 7.74
C LEU A 743 -26.79 21.14 7.80
N THR A 744 -27.74 20.94 8.73
CA THR A 744 -28.88 21.85 8.94
C THR A 744 -28.54 23.13 9.73
N ARG A 745 -27.37 23.23 10.37
CA ARG A 745 -27.02 24.35 11.28
C ARG A 745 -26.36 25.56 10.62
N TYR A 746 -26.07 25.51 9.32
CA TYR A 746 -25.33 26.56 8.60
C TYR A 746 -23.92 26.84 9.15
N GLU A 747 -23.31 25.85 9.80
CA GLU A 747 -21.91 25.89 10.22
C GLU A 747 -20.98 25.82 8.99
N LEU A 748 -19.87 26.55 9.01
CA LEU A 748 -18.89 26.54 7.92
C LEU A 748 -18.30 25.13 7.75
N PRO A 749 -18.20 24.58 6.52
CA PRO A 749 -17.63 23.25 6.30
C PRO A 749 -16.20 23.13 6.83
N THR A 750 -15.86 22.00 7.42
CA THR A 750 -14.53 21.78 8.01
C THR A 750 -13.41 21.78 6.96
N LYS A 751 -12.17 22.04 7.38
CA LYS A 751 -10.97 21.92 6.52
C LYS A 751 -10.85 20.53 5.86
N ALA A 752 -11.42 19.48 6.44
CA ALA A 752 -11.44 18.14 5.84
C ALA A 752 -12.48 18.02 4.71
N GLU A 753 -13.68 18.57 4.90
CA GLU A 753 -14.75 18.54 3.92
C GLU A 753 -14.45 19.43 2.71
N LEU A 754 -13.87 20.61 2.92
CA LEU A 754 -13.43 21.48 1.82
C LEU A 754 -12.35 20.82 0.95
N ARG A 755 -11.40 20.09 1.56
CA ARG A 755 -10.40 19.31 0.81
C ARG A 755 -11.05 18.25 -0.07
N LYS A 756 -12.11 17.58 0.41
CA LYS A 756 -12.88 16.60 -0.37
C LYS A 756 -13.66 17.28 -1.51
N LEU A 757 -14.42 18.33 -1.20
CA LEU A 757 -15.23 19.11 -2.15
C LEU A 757 -14.37 19.63 -3.31
N VAL A 758 -13.28 20.31 -3.00
CA VAL A 758 -12.47 20.99 -4.01
C VAL A 758 -11.63 20.00 -4.84
N LYS A 759 -11.16 18.89 -4.25
CA LYS A 759 -10.57 17.79 -5.03
C LYS A 759 -11.56 17.19 -6.03
N THR A 760 -12.85 17.11 -5.69
CA THR A 760 -13.91 16.71 -6.64
C THR A 760 -14.10 17.74 -7.74
N ARG A 761 -14.10 19.04 -7.43
CA ARG A 761 -14.18 20.11 -8.45
C ARG A 761 -13.02 20.05 -9.45
N ILE A 762 -11.77 19.92 -8.97
CA ILE A 762 -10.57 19.81 -9.82
C ILE A 762 -10.60 18.53 -10.68
N LYS A 763 -11.16 17.42 -10.18
CA LYS A 763 -11.35 16.19 -10.97
C LYS A 763 -12.34 16.39 -12.13
N ASN A 764 -13.29 17.30 -11.99
CA ASN A 764 -14.31 17.59 -13.00
C ASN A 764 -13.85 18.62 -14.05
N MET A 765 -12.72 19.30 -13.83
CA MET A 765 -12.08 20.13 -14.86
C MET A 765 -11.33 19.26 -15.87
N THR A 766 -11.45 19.59 -17.16
CA THR A 766 -10.61 19.01 -18.22
C THR A 766 -9.15 19.46 -18.09
N GLU A 767 -8.23 18.72 -18.73
CA GLU A 767 -6.82 19.13 -18.76
C GLU A 767 -6.61 20.42 -19.58
N GLU A 768 -7.45 20.68 -20.58
CA GLU A 768 -7.44 21.93 -21.36
C GLU A 768 -7.83 23.14 -20.51
N GLU A 769 -8.87 23.03 -19.68
CA GLU A 769 -9.27 24.07 -18.73
C GLU A 769 -8.17 24.33 -17.68
N LYS A 770 -7.56 23.28 -17.13
CA LYS A 770 -6.44 23.41 -16.17
C LYS A 770 -5.23 24.08 -16.80
N LYS A 771 -4.87 23.72 -18.04
CA LYS A 771 -3.76 24.36 -18.76
C LYS A 771 -4.05 25.85 -18.97
N LYS A 772 -5.23 26.18 -19.50
CA LYS A 772 -5.63 27.57 -19.78
C LYS A 772 -5.72 28.42 -18.51
N GLU A 773 -6.38 27.94 -17.45
CA GLU A 773 -6.43 28.69 -16.20
C GLU A 773 -5.03 28.85 -15.57
N SER A 774 -4.09 27.93 -15.83
CA SER A 774 -2.69 28.10 -15.42
C SER A 774 -1.97 29.20 -16.20
N GLU A 775 -2.10 29.21 -17.53
CA GLU A 775 -1.54 30.25 -18.40
C GLU A 775 -2.06 31.64 -18.01
N ASP A 776 -3.37 31.78 -17.81
CA ASP A 776 -4.03 33.02 -17.39
C ASP A 776 -3.51 33.50 -16.01
N VAL A 777 -3.37 32.59 -15.03
CA VAL A 777 -2.84 32.94 -13.69
C VAL A 777 -1.35 33.33 -13.75
N MET A 778 -0.52 32.61 -14.50
CA MET A 778 0.90 32.94 -14.67
C MET A 778 1.07 34.31 -15.34
N MET A 779 0.29 34.59 -16.39
CA MET A 779 0.32 35.88 -17.10
C MET A 779 -0.07 37.07 -16.20
N LYS A 780 -1.04 36.89 -15.30
CA LYS A 780 -1.37 37.91 -14.28
C LYS A 780 -0.25 38.07 -13.25
N LEU A 781 0.26 36.96 -12.70
CA LEU A 781 1.33 36.96 -11.70
C LEU A 781 2.57 37.70 -12.19
N GLU A 782 3.02 37.41 -13.42
CA GLU A 782 4.13 38.13 -14.09
C GLU A 782 3.90 39.64 -14.20
N ASN A 783 2.63 40.06 -14.25
CA ASN A 783 2.26 41.46 -14.40
C ASN A 783 2.18 42.25 -13.09
N THR A 784 2.14 41.59 -11.94
CA THR A 784 2.14 42.26 -10.62
C THR A 784 3.42 43.07 -10.40
N GLN A 785 3.31 44.19 -9.67
CA GLN A 785 4.47 45.03 -9.34
C GLN A 785 5.45 44.29 -8.42
N GLN A 786 4.93 43.41 -7.56
CA GLN A 786 5.66 42.54 -6.64
C GLN A 786 6.53 41.53 -7.42
N PHE A 787 5.96 40.80 -8.38
CA PHE A 787 6.74 39.88 -9.22
C PHE A 787 7.76 40.61 -10.08
N LYS A 788 7.41 41.79 -10.63
CA LYS A 788 8.33 42.62 -11.44
C LYS A 788 9.55 43.07 -10.62
N SER A 789 9.34 43.60 -9.41
CA SER A 789 10.39 44.16 -8.54
C SER A 789 11.24 43.11 -7.78
N ALA A 790 10.67 41.96 -7.42
CA ALA A 790 11.36 40.90 -6.68
C ALA A 790 12.61 40.37 -7.41
N LYS A 791 13.71 40.17 -6.67
CA LYS A 791 14.96 39.55 -7.15
C LYS A 791 15.06 38.10 -6.71
N THR A 792 14.62 37.79 -5.48
CA THR A 792 14.48 36.44 -4.94
C THR A 792 13.00 36.09 -4.80
N ILE A 793 12.56 35.04 -5.48
CA ILE A 793 11.17 34.56 -5.44
C ILE A 793 11.15 33.11 -4.97
N LEU A 794 10.40 32.83 -3.91
CA LEU A 794 10.06 31.47 -3.52
C LEU A 794 8.82 31.01 -4.30
N LEU A 795 9.01 30.02 -5.17
CA LEU A 795 7.96 29.33 -5.91
C LEU A 795 7.77 27.91 -5.35
N PHE A 796 6.87 27.14 -5.94
CA PHE A 796 6.70 25.71 -5.71
C PHE A 796 6.61 24.99 -7.05
N HIS A 797 7.11 23.77 -7.14
CA HIS A 797 6.90 22.92 -8.31
C HIS A 797 5.53 22.24 -8.18
N SER A 798 4.56 22.67 -8.98
CA SER A 798 3.17 22.25 -8.79
C SER A 798 2.90 20.78 -9.08
N LEU A 799 1.90 20.26 -8.37
CA LEU A 799 1.29 18.93 -8.53
C LEU A 799 0.09 18.98 -9.50
N PRO A 800 -0.43 17.83 -9.99
CA PRO A 800 -1.52 17.79 -10.97
C PRO A 800 -2.88 18.34 -10.50
N ASP A 801 -3.03 18.64 -9.20
CA ASP A 801 -4.19 19.30 -8.60
C ASP A 801 -3.85 20.73 -8.09
N GLU A 802 -2.84 21.37 -8.70
CA GLU A 802 -2.41 22.76 -8.48
C GLU A 802 -2.18 23.48 -9.83
N VAL A 803 -2.18 24.82 -9.81
CA VAL A 803 -1.89 25.67 -10.97
C VAL A 803 -0.48 25.39 -11.50
N CYS A 804 -0.30 25.22 -12.82
CA CYS A 804 1.00 24.91 -13.40
C CYS A 804 2.00 26.07 -13.21
N THR A 805 3.18 25.78 -12.63
CA THR A 805 4.25 26.76 -12.34
C THR A 805 5.54 26.48 -13.09
N HIS A 806 5.66 25.34 -13.79
CA HIS A 806 6.93 24.81 -14.30
C HIS A 806 7.54 25.75 -15.35
N GLU A 807 6.72 26.21 -16.30
CA GLU A 807 7.13 27.17 -17.33
C GLU A 807 7.61 28.50 -16.74
N LEU A 808 6.96 29.00 -15.67
CA LEU A 808 7.37 30.25 -15.00
C LEU A 808 8.72 30.09 -14.29
N ILE A 809 8.94 28.94 -13.63
CA ILE A 809 10.20 28.58 -12.97
C ILE A 809 11.35 28.62 -14.00
N GLU A 810 11.19 27.97 -15.15
CA GLU A 810 12.21 27.93 -16.21
C GLU A 810 12.42 29.31 -16.86
N LYS A 811 11.34 30.00 -17.23
CA LYS A 811 11.34 31.31 -17.91
C LYS A 811 12.05 32.42 -17.12
N TYR A 812 12.15 32.29 -15.79
CA TYR A 812 12.77 33.27 -14.90
C TYR A 812 14.02 32.80 -14.14
N ALA A 813 14.38 31.51 -14.16
CA ALA A 813 15.60 31.00 -13.50
C ALA A 813 16.90 31.72 -13.91
N SER A 814 16.97 32.21 -15.16
CA SER A 814 18.10 32.98 -15.71
C SER A 814 18.06 34.48 -15.41
N LYS A 815 16.97 34.99 -14.81
CA LYS A 815 16.66 36.43 -14.63
C LYS A 815 16.45 36.84 -13.18
N LYS A 816 15.99 35.91 -12.34
CA LYS A 816 15.64 36.08 -10.93
C LYS A 816 16.11 34.85 -10.16
N LYS A 817 16.41 35.02 -8.87
CA LYS A 817 16.74 33.91 -7.98
C LYS A 817 15.47 33.17 -7.61
N ILE A 818 15.17 32.10 -8.35
CA ILE A 818 14.04 31.21 -8.04
C ILE A 818 14.47 30.23 -6.95
N LEU A 819 13.80 30.28 -5.81
CA LEU A 819 13.92 29.30 -4.74
C LEU A 819 12.72 28.34 -4.80
N LEU A 820 12.95 27.08 -4.48
CA LEU A 820 11.93 26.03 -4.40
C LEU A 820 12.05 25.26 -3.07
N PRO A 821 10.95 24.65 -2.58
CA PRO A 821 10.96 23.79 -1.41
C PRO A 821 11.80 22.51 -1.63
N VAL A 822 12.40 22.03 -0.55
CA VAL A 822 13.08 20.74 -0.42
C VAL A 822 12.65 20.12 0.91
N ILE A 823 12.27 18.85 0.92
CA ILE A 823 11.91 18.12 2.15
C ILE A 823 13.03 17.13 2.48
N ASP A 824 13.52 17.20 3.72
CA ASP A 824 14.62 16.40 4.26
C ASP A 824 14.11 15.69 5.54
N GLY A 825 13.45 14.55 5.33
CA GLY A 825 12.62 13.88 6.35
C GLY A 825 11.42 14.76 6.76
N GLU A 826 11.29 15.06 8.06
CA GLU A 826 10.20 15.94 8.54
C GLU A 826 10.51 17.45 8.38
N LYS A 827 11.73 17.82 7.99
CA LYS A 827 12.16 19.21 7.85
C LYS A 827 11.93 19.73 6.44
N TRP A 828 11.52 20.99 6.36
CA TRP A 828 11.31 21.71 5.11
C TRP A 828 12.36 22.80 5.00
N HIS A 829 13.03 22.85 3.86
CA HIS A 829 14.08 23.80 3.54
C HIS A 829 13.81 24.44 2.17
N ILE A 830 14.58 25.47 1.83
CA ILE A 830 14.54 26.10 0.50
C ILE A 830 15.92 26.05 -0.15
N ARG A 831 15.91 25.91 -1.47
CA ARG A 831 17.13 25.88 -2.29
C ARG A 831 16.88 26.55 -3.64
N GLU A 832 17.91 27.17 -4.17
CA GLU A 832 17.92 27.84 -5.46
C GLU A 832 17.84 26.83 -6.61
N TYR A 833 16.87 27.01 -7.50
CA TYR A 833 16.71 26.22 -8.72
C TYR A 833 17.75 26.63 -9.77
N LYS A 834 18.39 25.63 -10.41
CA LYS A 834 19.48 25.83 -11.38
C LYS A 834 19.35 25.00 -12.66
N GLY A 835 18.14 24.54 -12.97
CA GLY A 835 17.85 23.62 -14.08
C GLY A 835 17.59 22.18 -13.60
N ASP A 836 18.32 21.72 -12.58
CA ASP A 836 18.26 20.34 -12.11
C ASP A 836 17.22 20.11 -11.00
N LEU A 837 16.31 19.16 -11.23
CA LEU A 837 15.32 18.67 -10.27
C LEU A 837 15.50 17.17 -9.97
N LYS A 838 15.14 16.76 -8.76
CA LYS A 838 14.98 15.36 -8.34
C LYS A 838 13.58 15.12 -7.79
N THR A 839 13.08 13.90 -7.88
CA THR A 839 11.83 13.53 -7.18
C THR A 839 12.10 13.36 -5.69
N GLY A 840 11.39 14.12 -4.84
CA GLY A 840 11.44 14.06 -3.39
C GLY A 840 10.47 13.03 -2.79
N GLU A 841 10.47 12.90 -1.46
CA GLU A 841 9.71 11.88 -0.70
C GLU A 841 8.19 11.88 -0.99
N TYR A 842 7.64 13.04 -1.31
CA TYR A 842 6.21 13.26 -1.57
C TYR A 842 5.84 13.29 -3.07
N ASN A 843 6.72 12.78 -3.95
CA ASN A 843 6.65 12.90 -5.42
C ASN A 843 6.68 14.35 -5.97
N ILE A 844 6.96 15.34 -5.12
CA ILE A 844 7.23 16.72 -5.51
C ILE A 844 8.62 16.77 -6.17
N GLN A 845 8.81 17.56 -7.21
CA GLN A 845 10.15 17.79 -7.77
C GLN A 845 10.88 18.88 -6.98
N GLU A 846 12.10 18.58 -6.55
CA GLU A 846 12.92 19.40 -5.66
C GLU A 846 14.23 19.80 -6.35
N PRO A 847 14.74 21.03 -6.18
CA PRO A 847 16.03 21.45 -6.73
C PRO A 847 17.19 20.63 -6.15
N THR A 848 18.13 20.23 -7.01
CA THR A 848 19.34 19.53 -6.58
C THR A 848 20.37 20.49 -5.96
N GLY A 849 21.34 19.94 -5.23
CA GLY A 849 22.40 20.69 -4.54
C GLY A 849 22.49 20.36 -3.04
N VAL A 850 23.45 20.98 -2.35
CA VAL A 850 23.77 20.71 -0.93
C VAL A 850 23.48 21.86 0.03
N ASN A 851 23.45 23.10 -0.46
CA ASN A 851 23.21 24.27 0.39
C ASN A 851 21.70 24.56 0.54
N TYR A 852 21.34 25.12 1.69
CA TYR A 852 20.02 25.68 1.97
C TYR A 852 20.08 27.21 2.02
N TYR A 853 18.97 27.88 1.70
CA TYR A 853 18.84 29.34 1.71
C TYR A 853 18.09 29.84 2.96
N ASP A 854 18.40 31.07 3.37
CA ASP A 854 17.73 31.75 4.49
C ASP A 854 16.43 32.45 4.07
N TYR A 855 15.43 32.42 4.96
CA TYR A 855 14.10 32.99 4.76
C TYR A 855 14.10 34.53 4.69
N GLY A 856 15.07 35.20 5.31
CA GLY A 856 15.24 36.66 5.26
C GLY A 856 15.69 37.20 3.89
N SER A 857 16.08 36.31 2.95
CA SER A 857 16.58 36.67 1.62
C SER A 857 15.51 36.73 0.51
N ILE A 858 14.24 36.48 0.84
CA ILE A 858 13.11 36.36 -0.09
C ILE A 858 12.39 37.72 -0.23
N ASP A 859 12.09 38.14 -1.47
CA ASP A 859 11.30 39.35 -1.75
C ASP A 859 9.80 39.02 -1.96
N LEU A 860 9.48 37.85 -2.53
CA LEU A 860 8.13 37.39 -2.86
C LEU A 860 7.98 35.88 -2.64
N VAL A 861 6.83 35.45 -2.09
CA VAL A 861 6.41 34.04 -2.03
C VAL A 861 5.15 33.84 -2.86
N VAL A 862 5.15 32.78 -3.67
CA VAL A 862 3.95 32.27 -4.35
C VAL A 862 3.53 30.96 -3.68
N VAL A 863 2.29 30.90 -3.20
CA VAL A 863 1.83 29.90 -2.23
C VAL A 863 0.76 28.98 -2.85
N PRO A 864 0.93 27.64 -2.80
CA PRO A 864 -0.12 26.69 -3.15
C PRO A 864 -1.12 26.53 -2.01
N GLY A 865 -2.39 26.31 -2.37
CA GLY A 865 -3.47 25.98 -1.44
C GLY A 865 -4.44 24.99 -2.08
N VAL A 866 -5.14 24.23 -1.23
CA VAL A 866 -6.26 23.38 -1.70
C VAL A 866 -7.47 24.24 -2.01
N CYS A 867 -7.72 25.27 -1.20
CA CYS A 867 -8.63 26.36 -1.49
C CYS A 867 -8.23 27.64 -0.76
N PHE A 868 -8.77 28.76 -1.23
CA PHE A 868 -8.62 30.10 -0.67
C PHE A 868 -9.99 30.77 -0.53
N ASP A 869 -10.06 31.90 0.17
CA ASP A 869 -11.25 32.76 0.18
C ASP A 869 -10.96 34.23 -0.12
N LYS A 870 -12.03 35.02 -0.22
CA LYS A 870 -11.97 36.47 -0.47
C LYS A 870 -11.48 37.28 0.73
N ASP A 871 -11.50 36.70 1.93
CA ASP A 871 -10.85 37.24 3.14
C ASP A 871 -9.34 36.90 3.18
N LYS A 872 -8.80 36.26 2.13
CA LYS A 872 -7.41 35.80 1.95
C LYS A 872 -6.94 34.73 2.95
N GLY A 873 -7.90 34.00 3.52
CA GLY A 873 -7.67 32.71 4.17
C GLY A 873 -7.27 31.63 3.17
N ARG A 874 -6.66 30.54 3.67
CA ARG A 874 -6.14 29.43 2.86
C ARG A 874 -6.26 28.10 3.59
N VAL A 875 -6.68 27.05 2.91
CA VAL A 875 -6.62 25.66 3.42
C VAL A 875 -5.47 24.90 2.74
N GLY A 876 -4.42 24.59 3.49
CA GLY A 876 -3.33 23.72 3.03
C GLY A 876 -3.70 22.23 3.03
N ARG A 877 -2.84 21.39 2.43
CA ARG A 877 -3.02 19.91 2.32
C ARG A 877 -3.05 19.15 3.66
N GLY A 878 -2.78 19.80 4.80
CA GLY A 878 -2.98 19.23 6.15
C GLY A 878 -1.73 18.68 6.84
N LYS A 879 -0.53 18.91 6.29
CA LYS A 879 0.78 18.55 6.89
C LYS A 879 1.52 19.72 7.58
N GLY A 880 0.93 20.92 7.59
CA GLY A 880 1.47 22.07 8.32
C GLY A 880 2.82 22.62 7.83
N TYR A 881 3.36 22.19 6.69
CA TYR A 881 4.69 22.61 6.22
C TYR A 881 4.74 24.11 5.89
N TYR A 882 3.86 24.57 4.99
CA TYR A 882 3.73 26.00 4.67
C TYR A 882 3.30 26.83 5.89
N ASP A 883 2.37 26.30 6.68
CA ASP A 883 1.69 27.05 7.73
C ASP A 883 2.64 27.38 8.90
N ARG A 884 3.62 26.49 9.16
CA ARG A 884 4.75 26.75 10.08
C ARG A 884 5.68 27.87 9.60
N ILE A 885 5.92 27.98 8.29
CA ILE A 885 7.10 28.70 7.76
C ILE A 885 6.73 30.02 7.07
N LEU A 886 5.49 30.17 6.60
CA LEU A 886 4.96 31.46 6.12
C LEU A 886 4.89 32.53 7.24
N ASN A 887 4.95 32.10 8.51
CA ASN A 887 5.11 32.99 9.67
C ASN A 887 6.54 33.55 9.81
N GLU A 888 7.55 32.80 9.37
CA GLU A 888 8.96 33.20 9.43
C GLU A 888 9.36 34.10 8.25
N ILE A 889 8.72 33.88 7.09
CA ILE A 889 8.99 34.65 5.86
C ILE A 889 8.25 35.99 5.86
N LYS A 890 9.01 37.09 5.99
CA LYS A 890 8.50 38.48 6.00
C LYS A 890 8.16 39.05 4.61
N ALA A 891 8.41 38.30 3.54
CA ALA A 891 8.08 38.68 2.17
C ALA A 891 6.57 38.73 1.89
N PHE A 892 6.18 39.40 0.81
CA PHE A 892 4.80 39.44 0.30
C PHE A 892 4.36 38.04 -0.17
N LYS A 893 3.09 37.67 0.08
CA LYS A 893 2.55 36.32 -0.14
C LYS A 893 1.37 36.36 -1.12
N ILE A 894 1.57 35.78 -2.31
CA ILE A 894 0.51 35.62 -3.32
C ILE A 894 0.05 34.17 -3.31
N GLY A 895 -1.21 33.92 -2.95
CA GLY A 895 -1.87 32.63 -3.15
C GLY A 895 -2.32 32.45 -4.60
N ILE A 896 -2.06 31.30 -5.21
CA ILE A 896 -2.56 30.98 -6.56
C ILE A 896 -3.40 29.70 -6.57
N CYS A 897 -4.52 29.72 -7.30
CA CYS A 897 -5.40 28.57 -7.45
C CYS A 897 -6.28 28.67 -8.73
N PHE A 898 -6.86 27.54 -9.16
CA PHE A 898 -7.92 27.52 -10.17
C PHE A 898 -9.18 28.21 -9.64
N ASP A 899 -10.03 28.74 -10.53
CA ASP A 899 -11.24 29.47 -10.13
C ASP A 899 -12.19 28.62 -9.26
N CYS A 900 -12.22 27.29 -9.47
CA CYS A 900 -13.06 26.37 -8.69
C CYS A 900 -12.60 26.20 -7.22
N GLN A 901 -11.39 26.65 -6.89
CA GLN A 901 -10.76 26.59 -5.57
C GLN A 901 -10.92 27.88 -4.75
N LEU A 902 -11.39 28.98 -5.35
CA LEU A 902 -11.71 30.21 -4.65
C LEU A 902 -13.16 30.13 -4.12
N LEU A 903 -13.31 30.21 -2.80
CA LEU A 903 -14.58 30.10 -2.09
C LEU A 903 -15.01 31.48 -1.52
N SER A 904 -16.25 31.62 -1.05
CA SER A 904 -16.62 32.85 -0.32
C SER A 904 -15.84 32.98 1.00
N LYS A 905 -15.64 31.85 1.68
CA LYS A 905 -15.03 31.77 3.01
C LYS A 905 -14.41 30.39 3.26
N VAL A 906 -13.30 30.33 4.00
CA VAL A 906 -12.71 29.11 4.56
C VAL A 906 -12.65 29.19 6.10
N PRO A 907 -12.74 28.07 6.83
CA PRO A 907 -12.42 28.03 8.25
C PRO A 907 -10.93 28.30 8.46
N ALA A 908 -10.61 29.28 9.31
CA ALA A 908 -9.25 29.63 9.71
C ALA A 908 -9.03 29.28 11.20
N ASP A 909 -7.86 28.71 11.50
CA ASP A 909 -7.33 28.49 12.85
C ASP A 909 -6.34 29.63 13.19
N GLU A 910 -6.03 29.86 14.47
CA GLU A 910 -5.20 30.99 14.93
C GLU A 910 -3.79 31.05 14.34
N TRP A 911 -3.27 29.93 13.82
CA TRP A 911 -1.95 29.80 13.21
C TRP A 911 -1.95 29.83 11.67
N ASP A 912 -3.11 29.95 11.01
CA ASP A 912 -3.16 30.03 9.55
C ASP A 912 -2.69 31.40 9.05
N VAL A 913 -1.57 31.41 8.32
CA VAL A 913 -1.07 32.64 7.68
C VAL A 913 -1.97 33.02 6.51
N LYS A 914 -2.63 34.18 6.61
CA LYS A 914 -3.34 34.81 5.49
C LYS A 914 -2.38 35.21 4.38
N MET A 915 -2.86 35.22 3.15
CA MET A 915 -2.11 35.78 2.03
C MET A 915 -2.23 37.31 2.03
N ASP A 916 -1.23 37.99 1.49
CA ASP A 916 -1.34 39.42 1.19
C ASP A 916 -2.24 39.64 -0.05
N GLN A 917 -2.27 38.67 -0.96
CA GLN A 917 -3.08 38.65 -2.19
C GLN A 917 -3.44 37.21 -2.62
N VAL A 918 -4.58 37.02 -3.29
CA VAL A 918 -4.99 35.74 -3.92
C VAL A 918 -5.34 35.99 -5.40
N MET A 919 -4.91 35.09 -6.30
CA MET A 919 -5.11 35.22 -7.74
C MET A 919 -5.66 33.93 -8.37
N THR A 920 -6.60 34.10 -9.31
CA THR A 920 -7.18 33.04 -10.15
C THR A 920 -7.32 33.53 -11.61
N ALA A 921 -7.74 32.67 -12.53
CA ALA A 921 -7.90 33.04 -13.94
C ALA A 921 -8.98 34.14 -14.11
N LYS A 922 -10.07 34.12 -13.33
CA LYS A 922 -11.13 35.16 -13.40
C LYS A 922 -11.04 36.26 -12.32
N GLN A 923 -10.42 36.03 -11.16
CA GLN A 923 -10.46 36.95 -10.00
C GLN A 923 -9.07 37.27 -9.41
N GLU A 924 -8.99 38.36 -8.63
CA GLU A 924 -7.81 38.87 -7.93
C GLU A 924 -8.30 39.61 -6.66
N VAL A 925 -7.75 39.31 -5.48
CA VAL A 925 -8.30 39.69 -4.15
C VAL A 925 -7.20 39.96 -3.12
#